data_AF-A0A504X032-F1
#
_entry.id   AF-A0A504X032-F1
#
_cell.length_a   1.000
_cell.length_b   1.000
_cell.length_c   1.000
_cell.angle_alpha   90.00
_cell.angle_beta   90.00
_cell.angle_gamma   90.00
#
_symmetry.space_group_name_H-M   'P 1'
#
loop_
_entity.id
_entity.type
_entity.pdbx_description
1 polymer ?
#
loop_
_entity_poly.entity_id
_entity_poly.type
_entity_poly.pdbx_seq_one_letter_code
_entity_poly.pdbx_strand_id
1 'polypeptide(L)'
;MESYETDASLEQLPKGVEFPELVLRCTVVAAIPLRICEFGDDKVFTVVGSVAPCTPGACAATKMRLLRINFYNSWGAAAAFMDPGDVILLRGFCLLDVPPHTSGGGAARSASEPQLLFVRPLPSKSTLRVLQKGGKELVMEVAVSPENWDAISMRSLPKSDAENQSTTASTTTATHIGTTCRREGNVLVIFASLTIGLIIFAMASSCLKYASVDDFIAKCVLSRDPHQPEFTQAVREVMTSLWPFLQKNPKYTQDGLLERIVEPERVIQFRVPWVDDKGVTHVNRAFRVQFNSAIGPYKGGMRFHPSVNLSILKFLGFEQTFKNSLTTLPMGGGKGGADFDPKGKSDSEVMRFCQSLVAELYRHIGADTDVPAGDIGVGSREVGYMNGMYWKLRNTNECTFTGKGLSFQGSAIRPEATGYGLVYFAQSMLMHANDSLEGKTVLVSGSGNVAQYAIEKCMELGAKVITASDSKGYIHDQSGFDKVKLAKLMKLKNERRGTLEEYAKETGVTYVPGKRPWCVKADIALPCATQNEIEATDAKTMVANGVKLVAEGANMPATEEATEIFQKAGVMFAPGKASNAGGVAISGLEMSQNAARLAWNAEEVDSRLRSIMSSIHESCVQYGEKNGKVSYVDGANIAGFVKVADAMLALGIV
;
A
#
# COMPACT_ATOMS: atom_id res chain seq x y z
N MET A 1 -15.87 -1.48 -31.50
CA MET A 1 -17.33 -1.24 -31.55
C MET A 1 -17.94 -2.03 -30.41
N GLU A 2 -18.75 -1.38 -29.59
CA GLU A 2 -19.52 -2.08 -28.56
C GLU A 2 -20.81 -2.60 -29.19
N SER A 3 -21.04 -3.91 -29.07
CA SER A 3 -22.24 -4.57 -29.60
C SER A 3 -23.27 -4.75 -28.49
N TYR A 4 -24.51 -4.29 -28.70
CA TYR A 4 -25.62 -4.47 -27.76
C TYR A 4 -26.61 -5.48 -28.34
N GLU A 5 -27.05 -6.43 -27.53
CA GLU A 5 -27.99 -7.49 -27.93
C GLU A 5 -29.39 -7.15 -27.41
N THR A 6 -30.40 -7.21 -28.29
CA THR A 6 -31.78 -6.85 -27.97
C THR A 6 -32.77 -7.88 -28.50
N ASP A 7 -33.72 -8.30 -27.67
CA ASP A 7 -34.90 -9.07 -28.07
C ASP A 7 -35.98 -8.15 -28.66
N ALA A 8 -35.83 -7.75 -29.92
CA ALA A 8 -36.89 -7.03 -30.65
C ALA A 8 -37.17 -7.70 -32.00
N SER A 9 -38.43 -8.05 -32.24
CA SER A 9 -38.90 -8.65 -33.50
C SER A 9 -39.07 -7.57 -34.59
N LEU A 10 -38.01 -7.30 -35.38
CA LEU A 10 -38.05 -6.33 -36.49
C LEU A 10 -37.87 -6.97 -37.88
N GLU A 11 -37.88 -8.30 -37.98
CA GLU A 11 -37.63 -9.05 -39.23
C GLU A 11 -38.65 -8.80 -40.36
N GLN A 12 -39.67 -7.94 -40.16
CA GLN A 12 -40.75 -7.69 -41.13
C GLN A 12 -40.78 -6.26 -41.69
N LEU A 13 -39.90 -5.34 -41.28
CA LEU A 13 -39.95 -3.96 -41.77
C LEU A 13 -39.22 -3.80 -43.13
N PRO A 14 -39.80 -3.07 -44.09
CA PRO A 14 -39.19 -2.83 -45.39
C PRO A 14 -37.92 -1.97 -45.27
N LYS A 15 -36.84 -2.41 -45.93
CA LYS A 15 -35.52 -1.74 -45.94
C LYS A 15 -35.54 -0.48 -46.80
N GLY A 16 -34.73 0.52 -46.43
CA GLY A 16 -34.61 1.79 -47.18
C GLY A 16 -35.82 2.72 -47.07
N VAL A 17 -36.77 2.42 -46.17
CA VAL A 17 -37.94 3.25 -45.90
C VAL A 17 -37.64 4.16 -44.71
N GLU A 18 -37.99 5.44 -44.87
CA GLU A 18 -37.92 6.43 -43.80
C GLU A 18 -39.14 6.29 -42.89
N PHE A 19 -38.90 6.13 -41.59
CA PHE A 19 -39.95 6.03 -40.59
C PHE A 19 -40.03 7.34 -39.80
N PRO A 20 -41.22 7.99 -39.75
CA PRO A 20 -41.41 9.19 -38.94
C PRO A 20 -41.28 8.88 -37.44
N GLU A 21 -41.69 7.68 -37.01
CA GLU A 21 -41.55 7.20 -35.64
C GLU A 21 -41.42 5.68 -35.62
N LEU A 22 -40.43 5.15 -34.88
CA LEU A 22 -40.32 3.73 -34.59
C LEU A 22 -40.03 3.54 -33.10
N VAL A 23 -40.78 2.63 -32.50
CA VAL A 23 -40.65 2.29 -31.09
C VAL A 23 -39.84 1.01 -30.97
N LEU A 24 -38.67 1.08 -30.33
CA LEU A 24 -37.80 -0.07 -30.09
C LEU A 24 -37.79 -0.40 -28.59
N ARG A 25 -38.43 -1.50 -28.21
CA ARG A 25 -38.27 -2.04 -26.85
C ARG A 25 -36.96 -2.83 -26.80
N CYS A 26 -35.95 -2.26 -26.16
CA CYS A 26 -34.66 -2.89 -25.97
C CYS A 26 -34.56 -3.41 -24.53
N THR A 27 -34.03 -4.61 -24.34
CA THR A 27 -33.67 -5.12 -23.01
C THR A 27 -32.15 -5.20 -22.95
N VAL A 28 -31.50 -4.31 -22.20
CA VAL A 28 -30.03 -4.32 -22.06
C VAL A 28 -29.63 -5.49 -21.16
N VAL A 29 -28.84 -6.43 -21.68
CA VAL A 29 -28.50 -7.68 -20.97
C VAL A 29 -27.15 -7.59 -20.21
N ALA A 30 -26.33 -6.57 -20.47
CA ALA A 30 -25.12 -6.27 -19.70
C ALA A 30 -24.65 -4.83 -19.94
N ALA A 31 -24.21 -4.13 -18.89
CA ALA A 31 -23.56 -2.82 -18.97
C ALA A 31 -22.06 -2.96 -18.62
N ILE A 32 -21.18 -2.35 -19.41
CA ILE A 32 -19.78 -2.12 -19.04
C ILE A 32 -19.65 -0.65 -18.66
N PRO A 33 -19.08 -0.29 -17.49
CA PRO A 33 -18.93 1.10 -17.10
C PRO A 33 -17.78 1.76 -17.89
N LEU A 34 -18.11 2.72 -18.76
CA LEU A 34 -17.12 3.67 -19.30
C LEU A 34 -16.99 4.86 -18.35
N ARG A 35 -15.75 5.33 -18.16
CA ARG A 35 -15.37 6.41 -17.23
C ARG A 35 -16.18 7.69 -17.49
N ILE A 36 -16.82 8.20 -16.42
CA ILE A 36 -17.43 9.53 -16.37
C ILE A 36 -16.31 10.58 -16.34
N CYS A 37 -16.34 11.53 -17.27
CA CYS A 37 -15.60 12.78 -17.16
C CYS A 37 -16.59 13.88 -16.77
N GLU A 38 -16.52 14.37 -15.52
CA GLU A 38 -17.26 15.56 -15.10
C GLU A 38 -16.50 16.82 -15.52
N PHE A 39 -17.16 17.74 -16.24
CA PHE A 39 -16.78 19.15 -16.24
C PHE A 39 -17.97 20.07 -16.56
N GLY A 40 -18.23 21.01 -15.64
CA GLY A 40 -18.48 22.44 -15.86
C GLY A 40 -19.64 22.86 -16.75
N ASP A 41 -20.53 23.66 -16.17
CA ASP A 41 -21.72 24.26 -16.76
C ASP A 41 -21.45 24.85 -18.17
N ASP A 42 -22.24 24.39 -19.14
CA ASP A 42 -22.27 24.74 -20.55
C ASP A 42 -21.12 24.24 -21.44
N LYS A 43 -21.30 23.06 -22.07
CA LYS A 43 -20.45 22.61 -23.20
C LYS A 43 -21.22 21.93 -24.33
N VAL A 44 -20.87 22.32 -25.55
CA VAL A 44 -21.06 21.57 -26.81
C VAL A 44 -19.87 20.61 -26.98
N PHE A 45 -20.11 19.40 -27.49
CA PHE A 45 -19.10 18.36 -27.67
C PHE A 45 -18.71 18.20 -29.16
N THR A 46 -17.43 17.87 -29.42
CA THR A 46 -16.96 17.37 -30.74
C THR A 46 -16.02 16.21 -30.48
N VAL A 47 -16.31 15.04 -31.06
CA VAL A 47 -15.51 13.82 -30.93
C VAL A 47 -14.82 13.55 -32.28
N VAL A 48 -13.50 13.40 -32.28
CA VAL A 48 -12.72 12.98 -33.45
C VAL A 48 -12.04 11.64 -33.11
N GLY A 49 -12.30 10.57 -33.86
CA GLY A 49 -11.74 9.25 -33.61
C GLY A 49 -11.60 8.37 -34.86
N SER A 50 -10.47 7.65 -34.98
CA SER A 50 -10.07 6.80 -36.10
C SER A 50 -10.62 5.36 -36.04
N VAL A 51 -10.73 4.72 -37.21
CA VAL A 51 -11.38 3.42 -37.45
C VAL A 51 -10.44 2.22 -37.27
N ALA A 52 -10.91 1.14 -36.61
CA ALA A 52 -10.30 -0.20 -36.68
C ALA A 52 -11.37 -1.33 -36.77
N PRO A 53 -11.11 -2.48 -37.43
CA PRO A 53 -12.11 -3.51 -37.76
C PRO A 53 -12.38 -4.50 -36.61
N CYS A 54 -13.61 -5.01 -36.50
CA CYS A 54 -14.04 -6.03 -35.52
C CYS A 54 -13.98 -7.46 -36.08
N THR A 55 -13.47 -8.42 -35.30
CA THR A 55 -13.55 -9.88 -35.54
C THR A 55 -14.75 -10.51 -34.81
N PRO A 56 -15.46 -11.51 -35.40
CA PRO A 56 -16.64 -12.11 -34.79
C PRO A 56 -16.33 -13.44 -34.08
N GLY A 57 -16.72 -13.57 -32.81
CA GLY A 57 -16.68 -14.86 -32.14
C GLY A 57 -17.23 -14.83 -30.72
N ALA A 58 -18.53 -15.16 -30.57
CA ALA A 58 -19.14 -15.87 -29.44
C ALA A 58 -20.64 -15.55 -29.35
N CYS A 59 -21.50 -16.40 -29.92
CA CYS A 59 -22.85 -16.66 -29.41
C CYS A 59 -23.48 -17.80 -30.23
N ALA A 60 -23.28 -19.04 -29.77
CA ALA A 60 -23.89 -20.23 -30.36
C ALA A 60 -24.53 -21.06 -29.24
N ALA A 61 -25.72 -20.67 -28.78
CA ALA A 61 -26.64 -21.55 -28.05
C ALA A 61 -27.95 -20.83 -27.66
N THR A 62 -28.78 -20.40 -28.61
CA THR A 62 -30.21 -20.12 -28.34
C THR A 62 -30.99 -20.09 -29.66
N LYS A 63 -32.12 -20.83 -29.73
CA LYS A 63 -33.08 -20.84 -30.86
C LYS A 63 -33.94 -19.56 -30.89
N MET A 64 -33.35 -18.40 -30.59
CA MET A 64 -33.98 -17.09 -30.80
C MET A 64 -33.21 -16.37 -31.91
N ARG A 65 -33.95 -15.85 -32.91
CA ARG A 65 -33.36 -14.98 -33.93
C ARG A 65 -33.06 -13.63 -33.27
N LEU A 66 -31.83 -13.48 -32.80
CA LEU A 66 -31.35 -12.28 -32.14
C LEU A 66 -30.92 -11.25 -33.21
N LEU A 67 -31.51 -10.05 -33.17
CA LEU A 67 -31.07 -8.93 -33.99
C LEU A 67 -29.98 -8.17 -33.24
N ARG A 68 -28.77 -8.10 -33.82
CA ARG A 68 -27.67 -7.31 -33.27
C ARG A 68 -27.70 -5.90 -33.88
N ILE A 69 -28.00 -4.90 -33.05
CA ILE A 69 -27.96 -3.48 -33.45
C ILE A 69 -26.62 -2.90 -33.01
N ASN A 70 -25.80 -2.47 -33.98
CA ASN A 70 -24.51 -1.85 -33.69
C ASN A 70 -24.63 -0.33 -33.80
N PHE A 71 -24.39 0.38 -32.70
CA PHE A 71 -24.29 1.84 -32.68
C PHE A 71 -22.87 2.25 -33.06
N TYR A 72 -22.72 3.03 -34.13
CA TYR A 72 -21.42 3.53 -34.57
C TYR A 72 -21.23 5.02 -34.24
N ASN A 73 -20.02 5.36 -33.79
CA ASN A 73 -19.36 6.67 -33.86
C ASN A 73 -20.12 7.92 -33.39
N SER A 74 -20.88 7.84 -32.29
CA SER A 74 -21.39 8.98 -31.46
C SER A 74 -22.61 8.57 -30.63
N TRP A 75 -23.31 7.51 -31.06
CA TRP A 75 -24.48 6.95 -30.39
C TRP A 75 -24.15 6.10 -29.15
N GLY A 76 -22.89 5.66 -28.98
CA GLY A 76 -22.43 4.94 -27.79
C GLY A 76 -22.49 5.77 -26.50
N ALA A 77 -22.44 7.10 -26.61
CA ALA A 77 -22.57 7.98 -25.45
C ALA A 77 -23.96 7.90 -24.80
N ALA A 78 -25.02 7.68 -25.58
CA ALA A 78 -26.37 7.50 -25.03
C ALA A 78 -26.53 6.14 -24.34
N ALA A 79 -25.88 5.10 -24.86
CA ALA A 79 -25.91 3.75 -24.28
C ALA A 79 -25.24 3.69 -22.88
N ALA A 80 -24.33 4.62 -22.56
CA ALA A 80 -23.73 4.75 -21.24
C ALA A 80 -24.72 5.19 -20.14
N PHE A 81 -25.92 5.66 -20.49
CA PHE A 81 -26.95 6.14 -19.56
C PHE A 81 -28.17 5.22 -19.45
N MET A 82 -28.06 3.98 -19.94
CA MET A 82 -29.16 3.03 -20.03
C MET A 82 -29.02 1.87 -19.04
N ASP A 83 -30.11 1.56 -18.33
CA ASP A 83 -30.19 0.37 -17.47
C ASP A 83 -30.96 -0.79 -18.15
N PRO A 84 -30.74 -2.04 -17.71
CA PRO A 84 -31.57 -3.18 -18.08
C PRO A 84 -33.08 -2.94 -17.85
N GLY A 85 -33.83 -2.80 -18.95
CA GLY A 85 -35.30 -2.63 -18.96
C GLY A 85 -35.81 -1.25 -19.38
N ASP A 86 -34.91 -0.32 -19.71
CA ASP A 86 -35.28 0.99 -20.27
C ASP A 86 -35.77 0.87 -21.73
N VAL A 87 -36.72 1.73 -22.13
CA VAL A 87 -37.33 1.71 -23.47
C VAL A 87 -36.78 2.85 -24.32
N ILE A 88 -36.40 2.55 -25.58
CA ILE A 88 -35.92 3.55 -26.53
C ILE A 88 -37.01 3.88 -27.56
N LEU A 89 -37.31 5.16 -27.70
CA LEU A 89 -38.13 5.69 -28.78
C LEU A 89 -37.25 6.46 -29.75
N LEU A 90 -37.29 6.08 -31.02
CA LEU A 90 -36.55 6.72 -32.10
C LEU A 90 -37.55 7.44 -33.02
N ARG A 91 -37.29 8.71 -33.34
CA ARG A 91 -38.07 9.47 -34.33
C ARG A 91 -37.19 10.01 -35.45
N GLY A 92 -37.70 9.89 -36.68
CA GLY A 92 -37.07 10.39 -37.92
C GLY A 92 -35.79 9.64 -38.30
N PHE A 93 -35.92 8.41 -38.82
CA PHE A 93 -34.76 7.58 -39.20
C PHE A 93 -35.04 6.61 -40.35
N CYS A 94 -33.97 6.02 -40.90
CA CYS A 94 -34.02 5.06 -42.00
C CYS A 94 -33.24 3.78 -41.64
N LEU A 95 -33.69 2.63 -42.17
CA LEU A 95 -32.99 1.34 -42.08
C LEU A 95 -32.12 1.12 -43.33
N LEU A 96 -30.83 0.81 -43.14
CA LEU A 96 -29.86 0.61 -44.22
C LEU A 96 -29.32 -0.83 -44.29
N ASP A 97 -28.91 -1.23 -45.50
CA ASP A 97 -28.13 -2.44 -45.78
C ASP A 97 -26.63 -2.08 -45.81
N VAL A 98 -25.77 -2.91 -45.23
CA VAL A 98 -24.30 -2.73 -45.29
C VAL A 98 -23.73 -3.95 -46.00
N PRO A 99 -23.17 -3.79 -47.22
CA PRO A 99 -22.50 -4.91 -47.87
C PRO A 99 -21.24 -5.27 -47.08
N PRO A 100 -20.93 -6.57 -46.92
CA PRO A 100 -19.72 -6.99 -46.22
C PRO A 100 -18.48 -6.50 -46.98
N HIS A 101 -17.57 -5.81 -46.29
CA HIS A 101 -16.24 -5.54 -46.82
C HIS A 101 -15.49 -6.87 -47.02
N THR A 102 -15.17 -7.19 -48.27
CA THR A 102 -14.36 -8.36 -48.65
C THR A 102 -12.88 -8.06 -48.44
N SER A 103 -12.37 -8.27 -47.22
CA SER A 103 -10.95 -8.51 -47.02
C SER A 103 -10.66 -9.98 -47.37
N GLY A 104 -9.70 -10.20 -48.26
CA GLY A 104 -9.50 -11.46 -49.00
C GLY A 104 -9.38 -12.73 -48.17
N GLY A 105 -9.84 -13.84 -48.78
CA GLY A 105 -9.78 -15.19 -48.24
C GLY A 105 -11.15 -15.86 -48.32
N GLY A 106 -11.36 -16.70 -49.33
CA GLY A 106 -12.65 -17.29 -49.66
C GLY A 106 -13.27 -18.12 -48.55
N ALA A 107 -14.48 -17.75 -48.16
CA ALA A 107 -15.50 -18.65 -47.65
C ALA A 107 -16.87 -18.08 -48.05
N ALA A 108 -17.64 -18.85 -48.82
CA ALA A 108 -19.03 -18.54 -49.08
C ALA A 108 -19.82 -18.65 -47.78
N ARG A 109 -20.51 -17.57 -47.37
CA ARG A 109 -21.41 -17.59 -46.21
C ARG A 109 -22.64 -18.45 -46.51
N SER A 110 -23.02 -19.30 -45.55
CA SER A 110 -24.28 -20.04 -45.59
C SER A 110 -25.47 -19.07 -45.45
N ALA A 111 -26.59 -19.40 -46.09
CA ALA A 111 -27.84 -18.63 -46.09
C ALA A 111 -28.57 -18.58 -44.72
N SER A 112 -27.84 -18.72 -43.62
CA SER A 112 -28.38 -18.86 -42.26
C SER A 112 -27.77 -17.87 -41.25
N GLU A 113 -26.93 -16.92 -41.68
CA GLU A 113 -26.46 -15.85 -40.79
C GLU A 113 -27.53 -14.75 -40.64
N PRO A 114 -27.78 -14.24 -39.42
CA PRO A 114 -28.71 -13.14 -39.20
C PRO A 114 -28.23 -11.88 -39.95
N GLN A 115 -29.14 -11.25 -40.73
CA GLN A 115 -28.85 -9.98 -41.38
C GLN A 115 -28.71 -8.87 -40.32
N LEU A 116 -27.56 -8.19 -40.34
CA LEU A 116 -27.32 -7.00 -39.53
C LEU A 116 -28.08 -5.83 -40.15
N LEU A 117 -29.02 -5.24 -39.41
CA LEU A 117 -29.75 -4.03 -39.79
C LEU A 117 -29.12 -2.82 -39.11
N PHE A 118 -28.84 -1.78 -39.90
CA PHE A 118 -28.30 -0.52 -39.41
C PHE A 118 -29.38 0.56 -39.40
N VAL A 119 -29.41 1.38 -38.35
CA VAL A 119 -30.34 2.51 -38.20
C VAL A 119 -29.57 3.82 -38.39
N ARG A 120 -30.06 4.72 -39.25
CA ARG A 120 -29.45 6.03 -39.51
C ARG A 120 -30.43 7.17 -39.23
N PRO A 121 -30.05 8.22 -38.48
CA PRO A 121 -30.87 9.42 -38.31
C PRO A 121 -31.06 10.19 -39.64
N LEU A 122 -32.22 10.83 -39.82
CA LEU A 122 -32.47 11.67 -40.98
C LEU A 122 -31.71 13.02 -40.86
N PRO A 123 -31.24 13.61 -41.98
CA PRO A 123 -30.29 14.71 -41.97
C PRO A 123 -30.80 16.02 -41.35
N SER A 124 -32.10 16.17 -41.13
CA SER A 124 -32.72 17.46 -40.79
C SER A 124 -33.23 17.58 -39.36
N LYS A 125 -33.39 16.49 -38.60
CA LYS A 125 -33.64 16.43 -37.14
C LYS A 125 -34.05 15.00 -36.73
N SER A 126 -33.32 14.38 -35.81
CA SER A 126 -33.72 13.12 -35.17
C SER A 126 -33.77 13.31 -33.66
N THR A 127 -34.73 12.65 -33.01
CA THR A 127 -34.86 12.70 -31.55
C THR A 127 -34.80 11.30 -30.96
N LEU A 128 -34.05 11.17 -29.88
CA LEU A 128 -33.92 9.96 -29.08
C LEU A 128 -34.59 10.22 -27.73
N ARG A 129 -35.57 9.40 -27.37
CA ARG A 129 -36.15 9.42 -26.02
C ARG A 129 -35.85 8.12 -25.32
N VAL A 130 -35.27 8.22 -24.13
CA VAL A 130 -35.03 7.08 -23.25
C VAL A 130 -35.99 7.20 -22.08
N LEU A 131 -36.90 6.22 -21.99
CA LEU A 131 -37.83 6.10 -20.87
C LEU A 131 -37.20 5.19 -19.82
N GLN A 132 -36.71 5.80 -18.73
CA GLN A 132 -36.06 5.06 -17.67
C GLN A 132 -37.08 4.43 -16.70
N LYS A 133 -36.75 3.25 -16.18
CA LYS A 133 -37.57 2.57 -15.17
C LYS A 133 -37.66 3.42 -13.89
N GLY A 134 -38.85 3.99 -13.62
CA GLY A 134 -39.09 4.90 -12.49
C GLY A 134 -39.68 6.26 -12.84
N GLY A 135 -40.10 6.48 -14.10
CA GLY A 135 -40.86 7.68 -14.52
C GLY A 135 -39.98 8.90 -14.82
N LYS A 136 -38.66 8.73 -14.93
CA LYS A 136 -37.75 9.75 -15.46
C LYS A 136 -37.62 9.54 -16.97
N GLU A 137 -38.11 10.50 -17.75
CA GLU A 137 -37.93 10.53 -19.20
C GLU A 137 -36.73 11.41 -19.51
N LEU A 138 -35.76 10.86 -20.26
CA LEU A 138 -34.63 11.60 -20.80
C LEU A 138 -34.89 11.82 -22.30
N VAL A 139 -35.02 13.09 -22.70
CA VAL A 139 -35.21 13.47 -24.10
C VAL A 139 -33.92 14.10 -24.62
N MET A 140 -33.37 13.52 -25.67
CA MET A 140 -32.15 13.98 -26.34
C MET A 140 -32.45 14.31 -27.79
N GLU A 141 -32.12 15.53 -28.22
CA GLU A 141 -32.14 15.89 -29.64
C GLU A 141 -30.77 15.60 -30.26
N VAL A 142 -30.77 14.89 -31.38
CA VAL A 142 -29.59 14.49 -32.13
C VAL A 142 -29.66 15.16 -33.49
N ALA A 143 -28.90 16.24 -33.64
CA ALA A 143 -28.73 16.92 -34.93
C ALA A 143 -27.45 16.42 -35.60
N VAL A 144 -27.56 15.97 -36.85
CA VAL A 144 -26.42 15.62 -37.71
C VAL A 144 -26.31 16.71 -38.76
N SER A 145 -25.16 17.39 -38.83
CA SER A 145 -24.94 18.42 -39.84
C SER A 145 -24.82 17.79 -41.23
N PRO A 146 -25.53 18.30 -42.27
CA PRO A 146 -25.38 17.80 -43.64
C PRO A 146 -23.95 17.96 -44.20
N GLU A 147 -23.20 18.92 -43.65
CA GLU A 147 -21.87 19.31 -44.13
C GLU A 147 -20.73 18.60 -43.38
N ASN A 148 -21.03 17.94 -42.25
CA ASN A 148 -20.01 17.27 -41.44
C ASN A 148 -20.61 16.06 -40.70
N TRP A 149 -20.51 14.88 -41.33
CA TRP A 149 -21.13 13.64 -40.86
C TRP A 149 -20.54 13.08 -39.55
N ASP A 150 -19.40 13.60 -39.11
CA ASP A 150 -18.68 13.17 -37.91
C ASP A 150 -18.97 14.06 -36.67
N ALA A 151 -19.80 15.09 -36.81
CA ALA A 151 -20.14 16.00 -35.72
C ALA A 151 -21.59 15.80 -35.26
N ILE A 152 -21.77 15.30 -34.04
CA ILE A 152 -23.08 15.21 -33.36
C ILE A 152 -23.10 16.17 -32.17
N SER A 153 -24.11 17.04 -32.12
CA SER A 153 -24.43 17.85 -30.94
C SER A 153 -25.57 17.21 -30.15
N MET A 154 -25.39 17.01 -28.85
CA MET A 154 -26.43 16.53 -27.93
C MET A 154 -26.86 17.67 -27.00
N ARG A 155 -28.17 17.83 -26.79
CA ARG A 155 -28.73 18.79 -25.84
C ARG A 155 -29.86 18.16 -25.02
N SER A 156 -29.84 18.38 -23.71
CA SER A 156 -30.97 18.04 -22.83
C SER A 156 -32.10 19.03 -23.01
N LEU A 157 -33.31 18.56 -23.27
CA LEU A 157 -34.49 19.41 -23.36
C LEU A 157 -35.18 19.54 -21.99
N PRO A 158 -35.60 20.75 -21.56
CA PRO A 158 -36.44 20.92 -20.37
C PRO A 158 -37.77 20.16 -20.52
N LYS A 159 -38.34 19.72 -19.41
CA LYS A 159 -39.55 18.86 -19.35
C LYS A 159 -40.86 19.50 -19.89
N SER A 160 -40.84 20.63 -20.59
CA SER A 160 -42.06 21.33 -21.02
C SER A 160 -42.06 21.97 -22.41
N ASP A 161 -41.09 21.69 -23.29
CA ASP A 161 -41.11 22.23 -24.66
C ASP A 161 -41.57 21.20 -25.71
N ALA A 162 -42.66 20.51 -25.39
CA ALA A 162 -43.51 19.88 -26.40
C ALA A 162 -44.94 20.38 -26.18
N GLU A 163 -45.34 21.32 -27.05
CA GLU A 163 -46.70 21.83 -27.26
C GLU A 163 -47.20 22.94 -26.32
N ASN A 164 -47.05 24.16 -26.83
CA ASN A 164 -47.85 25.32 -26.48
C ASN A 164 -49.09 25.34 -27.40
N GLN A 165 -50.30 25.23 -26.86
CA GLN A 165 -51.50 25.87 -27.42
C GLN A 165 -52.33 26.55 -26.32
N SER A 166 -52.32 27.89 -26.39
CA SER A 166 -53.39 28.83 -26.03
C SER A 166 -53.83 29.04 -24.56
N THR A 167 -53.81 30.33 -24.21
CA THR A 167 -54.82 31.14 -23.50
C THR A 167 -54.84 31.27 -21.95
N THR A 168 -54.59 32.53 -21.55
CA THR A 168 -55.29 33.40 -20.56
C THR A 168 -55.16 33.19 -19.04
N ALA A 169 -54.41 34.13 -18.45
CA ALA A 169 -54.60 34.90 -17.21
C ALA A 169 -55.59 34.46 -16.10
N SER A 170 -55.10 34.41 -14.85
CA SER A 170 -55.58 35.28 -13.75
C SER A 170 -54.61 35.29 -12.55
N THR A 171 -54.56 36.44 -11.89
CA THR A 171 -53.69 36.86 -10.78
C THR A 171 -54.36 36.71 -9.41
N THR A 172 -53.62 36.28 -8.38
CA THR A 172 -53.75 36.82 -7.01
C THR A 172 -52.48 36.68 -6.15
N THR A 173 -52.04 37.84 -5.65
CA THR A 173 -51.12 38.28 -4.57
C THR A 173 -50.86 37.35 -3.36
N ALA A 174 -49.83 37.51 -2.51
CA ALA A 174 -48.52 38.19 -2.48
C ALA A 174 -47.99 38.09 -1.02
N THR A 175 -46.67 37.90 -0.79
CA THR A 175 -45.98 38.46 0.39
C THR A 175 -44.51 38.73 0.07
N HIS A 176 -44.08 39.95 0.38
CA HIS A 176 -42.88 40.65 -0.09
C HIS A 176 -41.57 40.31 0.65
N ILE A 177 -40.46 40.28 -0.10
CA ILE A 177 -39.14 40.78 0.33
C ILE A 177 -38.57 41.62 -0.83
N GLY A 178 -38.11 42.84 -0.54
CA GLY A 178 -37.87 43.91 -1.51
C GLY A 178 -36.69 43.71 -2.46
N THR A 179 -36.85 44.19 -3.69
CA THR A 179 -35.84 44.25 -4.75
C THR A 179 -35.86 45.65 -5.36
N THR A 180 -34.71 46.32 -5.46
CA THR A 180 -34.55 47.55 -6.25
C THR A 180 -34.42 47.20 -7.73
N CYS A 181 -35.25 47.82 -8.57
CA CYS A 181 -35.31 47.60 -10.02
C CYS A 181 -34.82 48.85 -10.76
N ARG A 182 -33.97 48.68 -11.79
CA ARG A 182 -33.66 49.73 -12.77
C ARG A 182 -34.01 49.19 -14.16
N ARG A 183 -34.70 50.01 -14.96
CA ARG A 183 -35.33 49.63 -16.24
C ARG A 183 -34.53 50.20 -17.40
N GLU A 184 -34.03 49.34 -18.29
CA GLU A 184 -33.55 49.72 -19.63
C GLU A 184 -34.33 48.89 -20.67
N GLY A 185 -35.31 49.52 -21.33
CA GLY A 185 -36.10 48.89 -22.38
C GLY A 185 -36.93 47.67 -21.95
N ASN A 186 -37.11 46.71 -22.88
CA ASN A 186 -37.98 45.53 -22.73
C ASN A 186 -37.30 44.33 -22.02
N VAL A 187 -36.21 44.55 -21.29
CA VAL A 187 -35.48 43.50 -20.56
C VAL A 187 -35.45 43.82 -19.07
N LEU A 188 -35.93 42.88 -18.24
CA LEU A 188 -35.85 42.96 -16.78
C LEU A 188 -34.54 42.29 -16.33
N VAL A 189 -33.56 43.07 -15.90
CA VAL A 189 -32.29 42.55 -15.34
C VAL A 189 -32.42 42.46 -13.81
N ILE A 190 -32.35 41.24 -13.28
CA ILE A 190 -32.36 40.96 -11.84
C ILE A 190 -30.91 40.76 -11.37
N PHE A 191 -30.38 41.69 -10.57
CA PHE A 191 -29.11 41.48 -9.86
C PHE A 191 -29.38 40.65 -8.61
N ALA A 192 -29.11 39.35 -8.66
CA ALA A 192 -29.02 38.51 -7.47
C ALA A 192 -27.54 38.32 -7.11
N SER A 193 -27.03 39.14 -6.20
CA SER A 193 -25.78 38.83 -5.47
C SER A 193 -26.08 37.70 -4.49
N LEU A 194 -25.95 36.45 -4.94
CA LEU A 194 -25.88 35.32 -4.02
C LEU A 194 -24.44 35.19 -3.53
N THR A 195 -24.28 35.24 -2.22
CA THR A 195 -23.05 35.02 -1.48
C THR A 195 -22.53 33.59 -1.71
N ILE A 196 -21.82 33.37 -2.81
CA ILE A 196 -21.02 32.16 -3.04
C ILE A 196 -19.72 32.31 -2.24
N GLY A 197 -19.85 32.28 -0.91
CA GLY A 197 -18.73 32.45 0.02
C GLY A 197 -18.65 31.37 1.09
N LEU A 198 -19.72 30.58 1.29
CA LEU A 198 -19.76 29.57 2.36
C LEU A 198 -20.14 28.16 1.92
N ILE A 199 -20.50 27.92 0.66
CA ILE A 199 -20.86 26.57 0.17
C ILE A 199 -19.70 25.92 -0.62
N ILE A 200 -18.74 26.70 -1.14
CA ILE A 200 -17.59 26.16 -1.88
C ILE A 200 -16.54 25.51 -0.95
N PHE A 201 -16.51 25.84 0.35
CA PHE A 201 -15.60 25.16 1.28
C PHE A 201 -16.14 23.82 1.82
N ALA A 202 -17.42 23.50 1.59
CA ALA A 202 -18.06 22.28 2.07
C ALA A 202 -18.21 21.18 1.01
N MET A 203 -17.96 21.48 -0.27
CA MET A 203 -18.16 20.55 -1.40
C MET A 203 -16.87 19.94 -1.96
N ALA A 204 -15.71 20.21 -1.33
CA ALA A 204 -14.42 19.59 -1.67
C ALA A 204 -13.92 18.58 -0.61
N SER A 205 -14.81 18.10 0.26
CA SER A 205 -14.56 16.88 1.02
C SER A 205 -15.01 15.70 0.17
N SER A 206 -14.11 15.14 -0.63
CA SER A 206 -14.30 13.78 -1.13
C SER A 206 -14.55 12.91 0.10
N CYS A 207 -15.78 12.47 0.30
CA CYS A 207 -16.09 11.60 1.43
C CYS A 207 -15.28 10.32 1.19
N LEU A 208 -14.23 10.12 2.00
CA LEU A 208 -13.50 8.86 2.02
C LEU A 208 -14.52 7.74 2.09
N LYS A 209 -14.33 6.66 1.32
CA LYS A 209 -15.20 5.47 1.35
C LYS A 209 -15.49 4.99 2.78
N TYR A 210 -14.55 5.23 3.68
CA TYR A 210 -14.62 4.96 5.10
C TYR A 210 -14.66 6.28 5.89
N ALA A 211 -15.58 6.38 6.85
CA ALA A 211 -15.78 7.62 7.60
C ALA A 211 -14.62 7.92 8.58
N SER A 212 -13.95 6.88 9.07
CA SER A 212 -12.85 6.96 10.03
C SER A 212 -11.93 5.74 9.94
N VAL A 213 -10.80 5.79 10.64
CA VAL A 213 -9.90 4.63 10.80
C VAL A 213 -10.67 3.45 11.40
N ASP A 214 -11.50 3.68 12.42
CA ASP A 214 -12.32 2.64 13.03
C ASP A 214 -13.28 1.99 12.04
N ASP A 215 -13.92 2.81 11.20
CA ASP A 215 -14.83 2.32 10.16
C ASP A 215 -14.08 1.47 9.12
N PHE A 216 -12.88 1.89 8.72
CA PHE A 216 -12.00 1.10 7.84
C PHE A 216 -11.58 -0.22 8.49
N ILE A 217 -11.10 -0.19 9.73
CA ILE A 217 -10.69 -1.40 10.46
C ILE A 217 -11.87 -2.36 10.60
N ALA A 218 -13.05 -1.88 10.98
CA ALA A 218 -14.24 -2.72 11.15
C ALA A 218 -14.69 -3.36 9.82
N LYS A 219 -14.78 -2.57 8.75
CA LYS A 219 -15.34 -3.00 7.45
C LYS A 219 -14.35 -3.69 6.51
N CYS A 220 -13.05 -3.49 6.69
CA CYS A 220 -12.03 -4.03 5.79
C CYS A 220 -11.17 -5.11 6.46
N VAL A 221 -10.73 -4.89 7.69
CA VAL A 221 -9.79 -5.78 8.38
C VAL A 221 -10.54 -6.81 9.23
N LEU A 222 -11.30 -6.37 10.24
CA LEU A 222 -11.98 -7.25 11.19
C LEU A 222 -13.09 -8.10 10.55
N SER A 223 -13.70 -7.62 9.45
CA SER A 223 -14.70 -8.41 8.71
C SER A 223 -14.12 -9.67 8.07
N ARG A 224 -12.79 -9.71 7.82
CA ARG A 224 -12.09 -10.87 7.22
C ARG A 224 -11.19 -11.58 8.22
N ASP A 225 -10.53 -10.84 9.10
CA ASP A 225 -9.54 -11.34 10.05
C ASP A 225 -9.92 -11.04 11.53
N PRO A 226 -11.11 -11.46 12.03
CA PRO A 226 -11.62 -11.04 13.35
C PRO A 226 -10.78 -11.52 14.54
N HIS A 227 -9.89 -12.49 14.33
CA HIS A 227 -9.07 -13.12 15.37
C HIS A 227 -7.57 -12.95 15.13
N GLN A 228 -7.18 -11.87 14.44
CA GLN A 228 -5.78 -11.50 14.21
C GLN A 228 -5.45 -10.17 14.90
N PRO A 229 -5.32 -10.16 16.24
CA PRO A 229 -5.18 -8.94 17.02
C PRO A 229 -3.87 -8.19 16.71
N GLU A 230 -2.76 -8.91 16.57
CA GLU A 230 -1.46 -8.30 16.24
C GLU A 230 -1.50 -7.63 14.86
N PHE A 231 -2.10 -8.28 13.87
CA PHE A 231 -2.26 -7.69 12.54
C PHE A 231 -3.19 -6.48 12.56
N THR A 232 -4.34 -6.59 13.24
CA THR A 232 -5.30 -5.49 13.35
C THR A 232 -4.70 -4.26 14.03
N GLN A 233 -3.91 -4.47 15.09
CA GLN A 233 -3.20 -3.41 15.79
C GLN A 233 -2.26 -2.65 14.84
N ALA A 234 -1.42 -3.38 14.10
CA ALA A 234 -0.46 -2.76 13.19
C ALA A 234 -1.12 -1.96 12.06
N VAL A 235 -2.21 -2.49 11.48
CA VAL A 235 -2.96 -1.75 10.46
C VAL A 235 -3.59 -0.49 11.05
N ARG A 236 -4.15 -0.58 12.27
CA ARG A 236 -4.73 0.57 12.96
C ARG A 236 -3.69 1.66 13.23
N GLU A 237 -2.52 1.31 13.75
CA GLU A 237 -1.43 2.25 14.02
C GLU A 237 -0.99 2.98 12.74
N VAL A 238 -0.72 2.26 11.66
CA VAL A 238 -0.33 2.85 10.37
C VAL A 238 -1.45 3.72 9.81
N MET A 239 -2.69 3.23 9.76
CA MET A 239 -3.83 3.99 9.21
C MET A 239 -4.14 5.24 10.02
N THR A 240 -3.89 5.24 11.33
CA THR A 240 -4.05 6.43 12.20
C THR A 240 -3.08 7.53 11.80
N SER A 241 -1.80 7.21 11.59
CA SER A 241 -0.82 8.17 11.05
C SER A 241 -1.15 8.63 9.63
N LEU A 242 -1.64 7.73 8.77
CA LEU A 242 -1.92 8.05 7.37
C LEU A 242 -3.22 8.86 7.19
N TRP A 243 -4.21 8.73 8.07
CA TRP A 243 -5.55 9.29 7.85
C TRP A 243 -5.55 10.79 7.51
N PRO A 244 -4.85 11.67 8.25
CA PRO A 244 -4.82 13.10 7.92
C PRO A 244 -4.12 13.38 6.58
N PHE A 245 -3.15 12.54 6.19
CA PHE A 245 -2.49 12.64 4.90
C PHE A 245 -3.42 12.20 3.76
N LEU A 246 -4.15 11.09 3.93
CA LEU A 246 -5.10 10.57 2.97
C LEU A 246 -6.25 11.56 2.70
N GLN A 247 -6.77 12.23 3.73
CA GLN A 247 -7.78 13.28 3.60
C GLN A 247 -7.32 14.45 2.71
N LYS A 248 -6.03 14.79 2.75
CA LYS A 248 -5.43 15.84 1.93
C LYS A 248 -5.01 15.35 0.54
N ASN A 249 -4.91 14.05 0.34
CA ASN A 249 -4.40 13.42 -0.88
C ASN A 249 -5.35 12.30 -1.35
N PRO A 250 -6.56 12.65 -1.82
CA PRO A 250 -7.62 11.68 -2.15
C PRO A 250 -7.27 10.74 -3.32
N LYS A 251 -6.18 10.99 -4.05
CA LYS A 251 -5.65 10.03 -5.04
C LYS A 251 -5.29 8.68 -4.41
N TYR A 252 -4.85 8.68 -3.14
CA TYR A 252 -4.45 7.47 -2.42
C TYR A 252 -5.64 6.68 -1.84
N THR A 253 -6.86 7.13 -2.10
CA THR A 253 -8.09 6.46 -1.66
C THR A 253 -8.93 5.96 -2.83
N GLN A 254 -8.40 6.07 -4.05
CA GLN A 254 -9.01 5.54 -5.28
C GLN A 254 -8.60 4.09 -5.51
N ASP A 255 -9.27 3.42 -6.45
CA ASP A 255 -8.93 2.08 -6.95
C ASP A 255 -8.76 1.03 -5.83
N GLY A 256 -9.51 1.18 -4.74
CA GLY A 256 -9.45 0.32 -3.56
C GLY A 256 -8.04 0.19 -2.97
N LEU A 257 -7.19 1.22 -3.10
CA LEU A 257 -5.77 1.13 -2.75
C LEU A 257 -5.54 0.74 -1.28
N LEU A 258 -6.33 1.29 -0.35
CA LEU A 258 -6.18 0.98 1.08
C LEU A 258 -6.61 -0.45 1.40
N GLU A 259 -7.62 -0.96 0.72
CA GLU A 259 -8.07 -2.35 0.86
C GLU A 259 -7.04 -3.31 0.27
N ARG A 260 -6.45 -2.97 -0.88
CA ARG A 260 -5.38 -3.76 -1.50
C ARG A 260 -4.10 -3.77 -0.69
N ILE A 261 -3.71 -2.65 -0.09
CA ILE A 261 -2.44 -2.55 0.66
C ILE A 261 -2.48 -3.27 2.00
N VAL A 262 -3.66 -3.57 2.56
CA VAL A 262 -3.79 -4.33 3.81
C VAL A 262 -4.06 -5.82 3.56
N GLU A 263 -4.39 -6.23 2.34
CA GLU A 263 -4.53 -7.63 1.97
C GLU A 263 -3.19 -8.16 1.43
N PRO A 264 -2.56 -9.18 2.04
CA PRO A 264 -1.33 -9.74 1.48
C PRO A 264 -1.58 -10.30 0.07
N GLU A 265 -0.67 -10.01 -0.87
CA GLU A 265 -0.76 -10.56 -2.23
C GLU A 265 -0.81 -12.10 -2.23
N ARG A 266 -0.09 -12.75 -1.29
CA ARG A 266 -0.14 -14.21 -1.12
C ARG A 266 0.24 -14.64 0.29
N VAL A 267 -0.45 -15.67 0.80
CA VAL A 267 -0.10 -16.37 2.04
C VAL A 267 -0.01 -17.86 1.77
N ILE A 268 1.11 -18.47 2.16
CA ILE A 268 1.36 -19.91 2.02
C ILE A 268 1.50 -20.48 3.42
N GLN A 269 0.61 -21.39 3.80
CA GLN A 269 0.69 -22.15 5.06
C GLN A 269 0.92 -23.62 4.73
N PHE A 270 1.90 -24.25 5.36
CA PHE A 270 2.28 -25.62 5.04
C PHE A 270 2.78 -26.40 6.26
N ARG A 271 2.75 -27.74 6.12
CA ARG A 271 3.20 -28.70 7.14
C ARG A 271 4.69 -28.97 6.98
N VAL A 272 5.43 -29.03 8.09
CA VAL A 272 6.85 -29.39 8.13
C VAL A 272 7.07 -30.62 9.04
N PRO A 273 7.11 -31.85 8.47
CA PRO A 273 7.44 -33.05 9.23
C PRO A 273 8.96 -33.24 9.34
N TRP A 274 9.47 -33.64 10.50
CA TRP A 274 10.91 -33.89 10.71
C TRP A 274 11.12 -34.92 11.82
N VAL A 275 12.34 -35.44 11.94
CA VAL A 275 12.69 -36.49 12.91
C VAL A 275 13.72 -35.96 13.90
N ASP A 276 13.49 -36.15 15.20
CA ASP A 276 14.41 -35.73 16.26
C ASP A 276 15.61 -36.70 16.41
N ASP A 277 16.55 -36.38 17.31
CA ASP A 277 17.72 -37.23 17.52
C ASP A 277 17.38 -38.60 18.15
N LYS A 278 16.16 -38.78 18.66
CA LYS A 278 15.65 -40.03 19.22
C LYS A 278 14.86 -40.86 18.20
N GLY A 279 14.77 -40.40 16.95
CA GLY A 279 14.01 -41.08 15.90
C GLY A 279 12.50 -40.82 15.95
N VAL A 280 12.03 -39.90 16.81
CA VAL A 280 10.61 -39.55 16.91
C VAL A 280 10.25 -38.53 15.84
N THR A 281 9.14 -38.77 15.15
CA THR A 281 8.62 -37.83 14.14
C THR A 281 7.83 -36.71 14.81
N HIS A 282 8.15 -35.49 14.43
CA HIS A 282 7.47 -34.25 14.85
C HIS A 282 6.83 -33.56 13.65
N VAL A 283 5.83 -32.73 13.91
CA VAL A 283 5.15 -31.93 12.89
C VAL A 283 4.98 -30.52 13.40
N ASN A 284 5.43 -29.56 12.59
CA ASN A 284 5.26 -28.13 12.83
C ASN A 284 4.48 -27.49 11.69
N ARG A 285 3.93 -26.31 11.97
CA ARG A 285 3.33 -25.44 10.97
C ARG A 285 4.31 -24.36 10.56
N ALA A 286 4.42 -24.13 9.26
CA ALA A 286 5.21 -23.04 8.70
C ALA A 286 4.38 -22.16 7.78
N PHE A 287 4.87 -20.95 7.57
CA PHE A 287 4.20 -19.90 6.82
C PHE A 287 5.20 -19.10 5.98
N ARG A 288 4.72 -18.60 4.83
CA ARG A 288 5.33 -17.47 4.12
C ARG A 288 4.22 -16.51 3.66
N VAL A 289 4.24 -15.30 4.22
CA VAL A 289 3.40 -14.16 3.85
C VAL A 289 4.19 -13.29 2.89
N GLN A 290 3.78 -13.31 1.63
CA GLN A 290 4.28 -12.47 0.55
C GLN A 290 3.35 -11.27 0.46
N PHE A 291 3.68 -10.20 1.18
CA PHE A 291 2.71 -9.16 1.50
C PHE A 291 2.52 -8.19 0.34
N ASN A 292 3.61 -7.60 -0.15
CA ASN A 292 3.55 -6.62 -1.24
C ASN A 292 4.83 -6.67 -2.09
N SER A 293 4.68 -6.69 -3.42
CA SER A 293 5.81 -6.75 -4.38
C SER A 293 5.92 -5.51 -5.27
N ALA A 294 5.15 -4.45 -4.99
CA ALA A 294 5.04 -3.29 -5.87
C ALA A 294 6.38 -2.58 -6.14
N ILE A 295 7.32 -2.65 -5.20
CA ILE A 295 8.63 -1.97 -5.28
C ILE A 295 9.82 -2.94 -5.41
N GLY A 296 9.57 -4.25 -5.61
CA GLY A 296 10.61 -5.27 -5.73
C GLY A 296 10.21 -6.63 -5.16
N PRO A 297 11.10 -7.63 -5.16
CA PRO A 297 10.82 -8.96 -4.62
C PRO A 297 10.44 -8.88 -3.14
N TYR A 298 9.60 -9.81 -2.68
CA TYR A 298 9.20 -9.87 -1.28
C TYR A 298 10.43 -10.02 -0.41
N LYS A 299 10.58 -9.16 0.60
CA LYS A 299 11.75 -9.19 1.50
C LYS A 299 11.31 -9.20 2.95
N GLY A 300 11.79 -10.20 3.68
CA GLY A 300 11.74 -10.21 5.13
C GLY A 300 12.03 -11.56 5.77
N GLY A 301 12.38 -11.52 7.06
CA GLY A 301 12.93 -12.66 7.79
C GLY A 301 11.98 -13.85 8.00
N MET A 302 12.59 -14.97 8.40
CA MET A 302 11.95 -16.19 8.90
C MET A 302 12.07 -16.22 10.43
N ARG A 303 10.98 -16.43 11.16
CA ARG A 303 10.96 -16.55 12.62
C ARG A 303 10.65 -17.97 13.09
N PHE A 304 11.48 -18.55 13.95
CA PHE A 304 11.20 -19.83 14.62
C PHE A 304 10.94 -19.58 16.10
N HIS A 305 9.69 -19.67 16.50
CA HIS A 305 9.28 -19.49 17.89
C HIS A 305 7.91 -20.17 18.13
N PRO A 306 7.68 -20.82 19.28
CA PRO A 306 6.43 -21.54 19.54
C PRO A 306 5.16 -20.67 19.52
N SER A 307 5.30 -19.34 19.64
CA SER A 307 4.17 -18.42 19.53
C SER A 307 3.77 -18.06 18.10
N VAL A 308 4.57 -18.42 17.08
CA VAL A 308 4.34 -18.00 15.70
C VAL A 308 2.97 -18.49 15.20
N ASN A 309 2.19 -17.55 14.67
CA ASN A 309 0.92 -17.80 14.01
C ASN A 309 0.76 -16.84 12.82
N LEU A 310 -0.34 -16.98 12.05
CA LEU A 310 -0.58 -16.15 10.87
C LEU A 310 -0.76 -14.66 11.20
N SER A 311 -1.44 -14.33 12.30
CA SER A 311 -1.66 -12.94 12.74
C SER A 311 -0.32 -12.21 12.93
N ILE A 312 0.60 -12.82 13.69
CA ILE A 312 1.93 -12.29 13.95
C ILE A 312 2.72 -12.10 12.64
N LEU A 313 2.63 -13.05 11.71
CA LEU A 313 3.39 -12.95 10.45
C LEU A 313 2.78 -11.94 9.46
N LYS A 314 1.45 -11.76 9.43
CA LYS A 314 0.81 -10.67 8.68
C LYS A 314 1.17 -9.31 9.25
N PHE A 315 1.14 -9.15 10.58
CA PHE A 315 1.65 -7.96 11.26
C PHE A 315 3.07 -7.62 10.81
N LEU A 316 4.00 -8.57 10.98
CA LEU A 316 5.39 -8.33 10.67
C LEU A 316 5.61 -8.09 9.18
N GLY A 317 4.88 -8.78 8.29
CA GLY A 317 4.96 -8.59 6.84
C GLY A 317 4.43 -7.23 6.37
N PHE A 318 3.36 -6.75 7.00
CA PHE A 318 2.78 -5.43 6.75
C PHE A 318 3.78 -4.31 7.10
N GLU A 319 4.31 -4.32 8.33
CA GLU A 319 5.35 -3.36 8.76
C GLU A 319 6.63 -3.47 7.91
N GLN A 320 7.01 -4.68 7.51
CA GLN A 320 8.19 -4.90 6.68
C GLN A 320 8.05 -4.24 5.30
N THR A 321 6.83 -4.14 4.75
CA THR A 321 6.57 -3.46 3.47
C THR A 321 7.00 -1.99 3.53
N PHE A 322 6.54 -1.25 4.54
CA PHE A 322 6.86 0.17 4.68
C PHE A 322 8.30 0.40 5.14
N LYS A 323 8.81 -0.46 6.01
CA LYS A 323 10.22 -0.43 6.44
C LYS A 323 11.17 -0.61 5.25
N ASN A 324 10.87 -1.54 4.34
CA ASN A 324 11.69 -1.77 3.15
C ASN A 324 11.59 -0.61 2.17
N SER A 325 10.37 -0.08 1.98
CA SER A 325 10.12 1.11 1.16
C SER A 325 11.01 2.29 1.55
N LEU A 326 11.12 2.56 2.85
CA LEU A 326 11.94 3.64 3.41
C LEU A 326 13.42 3.55 3.02
N THR A 327 13.98 2.35 2.86
CA THR A 327 15.42 2.18 2.56
C THR A 327 15.85 2.73 1.21
N THR A 328 14.91 3.19 0.38
CA THR A 328 15.08 3.59 -1.03
C THR A 328 15.42 2.44 -2.00
N LEU A 329 15.89 1.30 -1.49
CA LEU A 329 16.19 0.09 -2.27
C LEU A 329 14.92 -0.60 -2.84
N PRO A 330 15.04 -1.39 -3.93
CA PRO A 330 13.92 -2.06 -4.58
C PRO A 330 13.57 -3.38 -3.86
N MET A 331 12.90 -3.28 -2.71
CA MET A 331 12.50 -4.43 -1.89
C MET A 331 11.04 -4.33 -1.49
N GLY A 332 10.23 -5.30 -1.91
CA GLY A 332 8.86 -5.49 -1.43
C GLY A 332 8.82 -5.97 0.03
N GLY A 333 7.65 -6.24 0.57
CA GLY A 333 7.47 -6.71 1.96
C GLY A 333 7.03 -8.16 2.07
N GLY A 334 7.62 -8.89 3.01
CA GLY A 334 7.19 -10.24 3.35
C GLY A 334 7.66 -10.69 4.72
N LYS A 335 7.11 -11.81 5.20
CA LYS A 335 7.57 -12.46 6.43
C LYS A 335 7.25 -13.95 6.39
N GLY A 336 8.04 -14.76 7.07
CA GLY A 336 7.70 -16.16 7.26
C GLY A 336 8.18 -16.68 8.60
N GLY A 337 7.96 -17.96 8.82
CA GLY A 337 8.35 -18.59 10.07
C GLY A 337 7.67 -19.92 10.30
N ALA A 338 7.93 -20.48 11.47
CA ALA A 338 7.30 -21.69 11.94
C ALA A 338 7.12 -21.66 13.46
N ASP A 339 6.14 -22.42 13.96
CA ASP A 339 5.91 -22.66 15.38
C ASP A 339 6.95 -23.62 16.02
N PHE A 340 8.05 -23.87 15.31
CA PHE A 340 9.19 -24.65 15.77
C PHE A 340 9.98 -23.90 16.85
N ASP A 341 10.24 -24.57 17.96
CA ASP A 341 11.10 -24.05 19.03
C ASP A 341 12.55 -24.57 18.87
N PRO A 342 13.51 -23.71 18.47
CA PRO A 342 14.91 -24.11 18.35
C PRO A 342 15.59 -24.31 19.71
N LYS A 343 14.98 -23.87 20.82
CA LYS A 343 15.55 -24.04 22.15
C LYS A 343 15.59 -25.52 22.53
N GLY A 344 16.73 -25.94 23.07
CA GLY A 344 16.97 -27.32 23.46
C GLY A 344 17.12 -28.31 22.31
N LYS A 345 17.19 -27.83 21.05
CA LYS A 345 17.45 -28.67 19.88
C LYS A 345 18.94 -28.76 19.57
N SER A 346 19.38 -29.91 19.09
CA SER A 346 20.73 -30.07 18.56
C SER A 346 20.90 -29.36 17.21
N ASP A 347 22.14 -29.14 16.79
CA ASP A 347 22.43 -28.60 15.46
C ASP A 347 21.85 -29.50 14.35
N SER A 348 21.88 -30.82 14.55
CA SER A 348 21.34 -31.81 13.62
C SER A 348 19.82 -31.74 13.51
N GLU A 349 19.12 -31.58 14.63
CA GLU A 349 17.65 -31.39 14.64
C GLU A 349 17.25 -30.11 13.91
N VAL A 350 17.94 -29.00 14.18
CA VAL A 350 17.70 -27.72 13.51
C VAL A 350 17.99 -27.82 12.01
N MET A 351 19.06 -28.51 11.62
CA MET A 351 19.38 -28.74 10.22
C MET A 351 18.28 -29.55 9.51
N ARG A 352 17.84 -30.67 10.09
CA ARG A 352 16.75 -31.51 9.53
C ARG A 352 15.45 -30.73 9.42
N PHE A 353 15.13 -29.92 10.42
CA PHE A 353 13.97 -29.03 10.38
C PHE A 353 14.07 -28.02 9.23
N CYS A 354 15.19 -27.30 9.11
CA CYS A 354 15.42 -26.32 8.05
C CYS A 354 15.33 -26.94 6.66
N GLN A 355 15.90 -28.14 6.48
CA GLN A 355 15.84 -28.87 5.20
C GLN A 355 14.41 -29.28 4.85
N SER A 356 13.66 -29.81 5.82
CA SER A 356 12.24 -30.16 5.63
C SER A 356 11.37 -28.94 5.31
N LEU A 357 11.62 -27.82 5.99
CA LEU A 357 10.93 -26.56 5.72
C LEU A 357 11.20 -26.08 4.30
N VAL A 358 12.47 -26.08 3.87
CA VAL A 358 12.86 -25.64 2.53
C VAL A 358 12.38 -26.59 1.44
N ALA A 359 12.20 -27.89 1.73
CA ALA A 359 11.63 -28.85 0.78
C ALA A 359 10.22 -28.47 0.30
N GLU A 360 9.48 -27.63 1.04
CA GLU A 360 8.27 -26.99 0.53
C GLU A 360 8.50 -25.52 0.12
N LEU A 361 9.21 -24.73 0.94
CA LEU A 361 9.37 -23.30 0.69
C LEU A 361 10.08 -22.96 -0.64
N TYR A 362 10.99 -23.81 -1.11
CA TYR A 362 11.85 -23.53 -2.27
C TYR A 362 11.10 -23.19 -3.57
N ARG A 363 9.87 -23.72 -3.74
CA ARG A 363 9.06 -23.47 -4.96
C ARG A 363 8.39 -22.10 -4.98
N HIS A 364 8.42 -21.39 -3.84
CA HIS A 364 7.75 -20.11 -3.63
C HIS A 364 8.72 -18.93 -3.51
N ILE A 365 10.03 -19.20 -3.46
CA ILE A 365 11.08 -18.19 -3.24
C ILE A 365 12.14 -18.21 -4.35
N GLY A 366 12.84 -17.10 -4.53
CA GLY A 366 13.85 -16.93 -5.59
C GLY A 366 14.40 -15.51 -5.58
N ALA A 367 15.57 -15.31 -6.22
CA ALA A 367 16.29 -14.03 -6.17
C ALA A 367 15.45 -12.80 -6.59
N ASP A 368 14.57 -12.96 -7.59
CA ASP A 368 13.69 -11.91 -8.11
C ASP A 368 12.21 -12.09 -7.72
N THR A 369 11.93 -13.02 -6.81
CA THR A 369 10.56 -13.33 -6.34
C THR A 369 10.40 -12.99 -4.87
N ASP A 370 11.13 -13.69 -4.01
CA ASP A 370 11.04 -13.60 -2.55
C ASP A 370 12.39 -13.99 -1.95
N VAL A 371 12.97 -13.09 -1.17
CA VAL A 371 14.31 -13.25 -0.57
C VAL A 371 14.20 -13.21 0.96
N PRO A 372 14.02 -14.37 1.63
CA PRO A 372 13.95 -14.41 3.08
C PRO A 372 15.27 -14.03 3.79
N ALA A 373 15.24 -13.95 5.11
CA ALA A 373 16.40 -13.64 5.96
C ALA A 373 16.25 -14.30 7.34
N GLY A 374 17.20 -14.05 8.24
CA GLY A 374 17.06 -14.37 9.66
C GLY A 374 16.07 -13.47 10.42
N ASP A 375 15.57 -13.98 11.54
CA ASP A 375 14.77 -13.28 12.57
C ASP A 375 14.93 -14.06 13.90
N ILE A 376 14.04 -13.86 14.89
CA ILE A 376 14.08 -14.61 16.15
C ILE A 376 14.05 -16.12 15.86
N GLY A 377 15.01 -16.85 16.42
CA GLY A 377 15.16 -18.30 16.22
C GLY A 377 15.81 -18.71 14.89
N VAL A 378 16.16 -17.76 14.01
CA VAL A 378 16.80 -17.98 12.72
C VAL A 378 18.02 -17.05 12.59
N GLY A 379 19.18 -17.54 13.00
CA GLY A 379 20.47 -16.88 12.83
C GLY A 379 21.19 -17.32 11.55
N SER A 380 22.49 -17.01 11.48
CA SER A 380 23.33 -17.37 10.33
C SER A 380 23.44 -18.88 10.11
N ARG A 381 23.33 -19.68 11.20
CA ARG A 381 23.31 -21.15 11.15
C ARG A 381 22.10 -21.66 10.36
N GLU A 382 20.90 -21.24 10.74
CA GLU A 382 19.65 -21.63 10.09
C GLU A 382 19.60 -21.11 8.65
N VAL A 383 20.01 -19.86 8.41
CA VAL A 383 20.12 -19.30 7.05
C VAL A 383 21.05 -20.16 6.19
N GLY A 384 22.20 -20.60 6.74
CA GLY A 384 23.12 -21.51 6.05
C GLY A 384 22.46 -22.84 5.67
N TYR A 385 21.76 -23.50 6.61
CA TYR A 385 21.06 -24.76 6.33
C TYR A 385 19.93 -24.59 5.30
N MET A 386 19.15 -23.51 5.41
CA MET A 386 18.06 -23.23 4.46
C MET A 386 18.59 -22.93 3.06
N ASN A 387 19.61 -22.07 2.96
CA ASN A 387 20.23 -21.70 1.69
C ASN A 387 20.90 -22.91 1.02
N GLY A 388 21.59 -23.75 1.79
CA GLY A 388 22.19 -24.99 1.28
C GLY A 388 21.16 -25.97 0.73
N MET A 389 20.02 -26.15 1.42
CA MET A 389 18.93 -26.99 0.91
C MET A 389 18.29 -26.39 -0.35
N TYR A 390 18.12 -25.07 -0.39
CA TYR A 390 17.57 -24.37 -1.54
C TYR A 390 18.45 -24.57 -2.78
N TRP A 391 19.76 -24.31 -2.66
CA TRP A 391 20.73 -24.52 -3.74
C TRP A 391 20.73 -25.97 -4.23
N LYS A 392 20.62 -26.94 -3.31
CA LYS A 392 20.52 -28.37 -3.65
C LYS A 392 19.27 -28.68 -4.49
N LEU A 393 18.10 -28.16 -4.10
CA LEU A 393 16.83 -28.46 -4.76
C LEU A 393 16.67 -27.75 -6.10
N ARG A 394 17.13 -26.49 -6.19
CA ARG A 394 17.03 -25.66 -7.39
C ARG A 394 18.21 -25.79 -8.34
N ASN A 395 19.29 -26.44 -7.91
CA ASN A 395 20.55 -26.54 -8.66
C ASN A 395 21.05 -25.15 -9.11
N THR A 396 21.12 -24.22 -8.16
CA THR A 396 21.50 -22.82 -8.36
C THR A 396 22.41 -22.35 -7.22
N ASN A 397 23.04 -21.19 -7.38
CA ASN A 397 23.75 -20.48 -6.34
C ASN A 397 23.31 -19.01 -6.22
N GLU A 398 22.09 -18.69 -6.64
CA GLU A 398 21.53 -17.33 -6.57
C GLU A 398 21.31 -16.84 -5.13
N CYS A 399 21.14 -15.53 -4.97
CA CYS A 399 20.88 -14.89 -3.68
C CYS A 399 19.42 -15.01 -3.25
N THR A 400 19.04 -16.20 -2.78
CA THR A 400 17.68 -16.45 -2.29
C THR A 400 17.50 -16.10 -0.82
N PHE A 401 18.56 -16.09 -0.02
CA PHE A 401 18.53 -15.66 1.38
C PHE A 401 19.55 -14.56 1.63
N THR A 402 19.25 -13.62 2.54
CA THR A 402 20.23 -12.67 3.08
C THR A 402 20.60 -13.00 4.53
N GLY A 403 21.71 -12.45 5.01
CA GLY A 403 22.32 -12.86 6.27
C GLY A 403 23.13 -14.14 6.14
N LYS A 404 23.66 -14.40 4.94
CA LYS A 404 24.56 -15.53 4.67
C LYS A 404 25.91 -15.30 5.34
N GLY A 405 26.68 -16.37 5.52
CA GLY A 405 28.07 -16.27 5.98
C GLY A 405 28.97 -15.71 4.88
N LEU A 406 30.04 -15.00 5.28
CA LEU A 406 30.96 -14.36 4.32
C LEU A 406 31.56 -15.37 3.33
N SER A 407 31.80 -16.62 3.74
CA SER A 407 32.33 -17.67 2.87
C SER A 407 31.34 -18.14 1.78
N PHE A 408 30.06 -17.80 1.87
CA PHE A 408 29.03 -18.18 0.91
C PHE A 408 28.11 -17.00 0.57
N GLN A 409 28.72 -15.93 0.03
CA GLN A 409 28.03 -14.75 -0.52
C GLN A 409 27.37 -13.82 0.53
N GLY A 410 27.74 -13.90 1.80
CA GLY A 410 27.33 -12.92 2.81
C GLY A 410 27.99 -11.54 2.63
N SER A 411 27.41 -10.51 3.23
CA SER A 411 27.96 -9.15 3.24
C SER A 411 28.73 -8.85 4.52
N ALA A 412 29.81 -8.08 4.40
CA ALA A 412 30.42 -7.40 5.55
C ALA A 412 29.40 -6.46 6.22
N ILE A 413 29.68 -6.03 7.46
CA ILE A 413 28.82 -5.12 8.26
C ILE A 413 27.45 -5.71 8.63
N ARG A 414 27.11 -6.94 8.21
CA ARG A 414 25.79 -7.54 8.52
C ARG A 414 25.51 -7.67 10.02
N PRO A 415 26.43 -8.16 10.88
CA PRO A 415 26.24 -8.14 12.33
C PRO A 415 26.01 -6.72 12.88
N GLU A 416 26.78 -5.75 12.42
CA GLU A 416 26.82 -4.37 12.90
C GLU A 416 25.59 -3.55 12.44
N ALA A 417 25.04 -3.91 11.28
CA ALA A 417 24.11 -3.14 10.46
C ALA A 417 23.00 -2.41 11.22
N THR A 418 22.28 -3.11 12.11
CA THR A 418 21.15 -2.52 12.83
C THR A 418 21.61 -1.55 13.93
N GLY A 419 22.67 -1.90 14.66
CA GLY A 419 23.22 -1.04 15.71
C GLY A 419 23.88 0.20 15.13
N TYR A 420 24.66 0.05 14.05
CA TYR A 420 25.27 1.16 13.33
C TYR A 420 24.19 2.05 12.69
N GLY A 421 23.20 1.43 12.02
CA GLY A 421 22.10 2.15 11.40
C GLY A 421 21.31 2.99 12.40
N LEU A 422 21.03 2.45 13.59
CA LEU A 422 20.39 3.16 14.69
C LEU A 422 21.16 4.43 15.06
N VAL A 423 22.47 4.31 15.26
CA VAL A 423 23.31 5.43 15.67
C VAL A 423 23.45 6.45 14.54
N TYR A 424 23.56 6.03 13.28
CA TYR A 424 23.55 6.94 12.13
C TYR A 424 22.24 7.70 12.00
N PHE A 425 21.09 7.05 12.22
CA PHE A 425 19.81 7.74 12.21
C PHE A 425 19.71 8.78 13.33
N ALA A 426 20.10 8.41 14.56
CA ALA A 426 20.15 9.34 15.69
C ALA A 426 21.13 10.51 15.43
N GLN A 427 22.26 10.25 14.77
CA GLN A 427 23.20 11.29 14.33
C GLN A 427 22.53 12.27 13.35
N SER A 428 21.81 11.77 12.33
CA SER A 428 21.09 12.64 11.38
C SER A 428 20.02 13.50 12.07
N MET A 429 19.30 12.96 13.05
CA MET A 429 18.34 13.72 13.86
C MET A 429 19.01 14.85 14.65
N LEU A 430 20.13 14.57 15.31
CA LEU A 430 20.89 15.56 16.06
C LEU A 430 21.45 16.64 15.12
N MET A 431 22.00 16.26 13.98
CA MET A 431 22.52 17.21 12.99
C MET A 431 21.42 18.13 12.46
N HIS A 432 20.23 17.60 12.19
CA HIS A 432 19.07 18.42 11.80
C HIS A 432 18.65 19.42 12.90
N ALA A 433 18.86 19.06 14.16
CA ALA A 433 18.67 19.93 15.32
C ALA A 433 19.90 20.80 15.68
N ASN A 434 20.92 20.87 14.80
CA ASN A 434 22.20 21.56 15.03
C ASN A 434 22.94 21.10 16.30
N ASP A 435 22.89 19.80 16.59
CA ASP A 435 23.58 19.14 17.71
C ASP A 435 24.39 17.92 17.20
N SER A 436 25.16 17.28 18.08
CA SER A 436 26.00 16.12 17.77
C SER A 436 25.97 15.06 18.86
N LEU A 437 26.42 13.84 18.51
CA LEU A 437 26.64 12.74 19.45
C LEU A 437 27.84 12.96 20.38
N GLU A 438 28.83 13.74 19.95
CA GLU A 438 30.06 13.98 20.70
C GLU A 438 29.77 14.52 22.11
N GLY A 439 30.36 13.87 23.13
CA GLY A 439 30.21 14.23 24.54
C GLY A 439 28.86 13.88 25.17
N LYS A 440 27.87 13.40 24.40
CA LYS A 440 26.54 13.04 24.93
C LYS A 440 26.61 11.77 25.79
N THR A 441 25.81 11.74 26.86
CA THR A 441 25.61 10.54 27.66
C THR A 441 24.46 9.71 27.10
N VAL A 442 24.70 8.43 26.86
CA VAL A 442 23.75 7.53 26.17
C VAL A 442 23.37 6.35 27.06
N LEU A 443 22.07 6.09 27.17
CA LEU A 443 21.53 4.85 27.72
C LEU A 443 21.28 3.87 26.58
N VAL A 444 21.87 2.69 26.66
CA VAL A 444 21.51 1.55 25.80
C VAL A 444 20.88 0.49 26.70
N SER A 445 19.72 -0.04 26.28
CA SER A 445 19.17 -1.27 26.84
C SER A 445 19.50 -2.45 25.94
N GLY A 446 19.44 -3.65 26.49
CA GLY A 446 19.85 -4.86 25.81
C GLY A 446 21.37 -5.06 25.85
N SER A 447 21.76 -6.27 25.50
CA SER A 447 23.16 -6.72 25.43
C SER A 447 23.37 -7.72 24.29
N GLY A 448 22.37 -7.84 23.41
CA GLY A 448 22.47 -8.61 22.17
C GLY A 448 23.14 -7.82 21.06
N ASN A 449 23.10 -8.38 19.86
CA ASN A 449 23.77 -7.87 18.66
C ASN A 449 23.51 -6.37 18.40
N VAL A 450 22.25 -5.92 18.43
CA VAL A 450 21.91 -4.49 18.19
C VAL A 450 22.56 -3.58 19.24
N ALA A 451 22.43 -3.91 20.52
CA ALA A 451 22.97 -3.13 21.62
C ALA A 451 24.52 -3.08 21.57
N GLN A 452 25.18 -4.21 21.33
CA GLN A 452 26.64 -4.29 21.27
C GLN A 452 27.21 -3.33 20.21
N TYR A 453 26.65 -3.32 19.01
CA TYR A 453 27.14 -2.48 17.92
C TYR A 453 26.61 -1.04 17.97
N ALA A 454 25.48 -0.80 18.63
CA ALA A 454 25.06 0.56 19.00
C ALA A 454 26.05 1.18 19.99
N ILE A 455 26.48 0.42 21.03
CA ILE A 455 27.52 0.86 21.97
C ILE A 455 28.81 1.19 21.21
N GLU A 456 29.26 0.28 20.34
CA GLU A 456 30.47 0.46 19.53
C GLU A 456 30.44 1.76 18.71
N LYS A 457 29.38 1.97 17.93
CA LYS A 457 29.28 3.13 17.04
C LYS A 457 29.08 4.44 17.81
N CYS A 458 28.36 4.41 18.93
CA CYS A 458 28.27 5.57 19.82
C CYS A 458 29.65 5.98 20.34
N MET A 459 30.48 5.02 20.78
CA MET A 459 31.84 5.30 21.25
C MET A 459 32.74 5.86 20.15
N GLU A 460 32.64 5.30 18.93
CA GLU A 460 33.39 5.80 17.76
C GLU A 460 33.06 7.26 17.43
N LEU A 461 31.80 7.66 17.63
CA LEU A 461 31.32 9.03 17.40
C LEU A 461 31.44 9.95 18.63
N GLY A 462 32.23 9.55 19.64
CA GLY A 462 32.55 10.37 20.80
C GLY A 462 31.46 10.45 21.87
N ALA A 463 30.41 9.63 21.80
CA ALA A 463 29.38 9.56 22.83
C ALA A 463 29.80 8.61 23.98
N LYS A 464 29.34 8.91 25.19
CA LYS A 464 29.62 8.12 26.39
C LYS A 464 28.42 7.23 26.73
N VAL A 465 28.52 5.95 26.39
CA VAL A 465 27.49 4.96 26.70
C VAL A 465 27.68 4.43 28.11
N ILE A 466 26.67 4.54 28.97
CA ILE A 466 26.81 4.27 30.41
C ILE A 466 25.96 3.08 30.91
N THR A 467 25.14 2.47 30.06
CA THR A 467 24.33 1.29 30.42
C THR A 467 24.30 0.22 29.35
N ALA A 468 24.05 -1.01 29.78
CA ALA A 468 23.57 -2.13 28.96
C ALA A 468 22.65 -3.00 29.84
N SER A 469 21.69 -3.74 29.27
CA SER A 469 20.78 -4.58 30.06
C SER A 469 20.59 -5.99 29.51
N ASP A 470 20.08 -6.89 30.36
CA ASP A 470 19.54 -8.18 29.97
C ASP A 470 18.24 -8.44 30.73
N SER A 471 17.66 -9.63 30.58
CA SER A 471 16.38 -9.96 31.20
C SER A 471 16.41 -9.96 32.73
N LYS A 472 17.59 -9.91 33.37
CA LYS A 472 17.74 -9.98 34.83
C LYS A 472 18.06 -8.62 35.46
N GLY A 473 18.47 -7.62 34.70
CA GLY A 473 18.84 -6.30 35.21
C GLY A 473 19.68 -5.50 34.23
N TYR A 474 20.27 -4.40 34.70
CA TYR A 474 21.16 -3.56 33.90
C TYR A 474 22.47 -3.26 34.62
N ILE A 475 23.52 -2.98 33.86
CA ILE A 475 24.78 -2.44 34.37
C ILE A 475 24.82 -0.94 34.18
N HIS A 476 25.44 -0.25 35.14
CA HIS A 476 25.67 1.17 35.12
C HIS A 476 27.16 1.46 35.32
N ASP A 477 27.75 2.15 34.35
CA ASP A 477 29.13 2.60 34.36
C ASP A 477 29.20 4.10 34.08
N GLN A 478 29.35 4.90 35.14
CA GLN A 478 29.41 6.36 35.04
C GLN A 478 30.56 6.87 34.15
N SER A 479 31.65 6.09 34.05
CA SER A 479 32.80 6.38 33.19
C SER A 479 32.55 6.05 31.73
N GLY A 480 31.56 5.21 31.46
CA GLY A 480 31.18 4.72 30.15
C GLY A 480 31.97 3.51 29.67
N PHE A 481 31.47 2.88 28.61
CA PHE A 481 32.15 1.79 27.92
C PHE A 481 33.45 2.26 27.25
N ASP A 482 34.46 1.40 27.32
CA ASP A 482 35.68 1.46 26.51
C ASP A 482 35.80 0.18 25.65
N LYS A 483 36.78 0.13 24.74
CA LYS A 483 36.95 -1.01 23.82
C LYS A 483 37.16 -2.34 24.56
N VAL A 484 37.83 -2.32 25.72
CA VAL A 484 38.11 -3.52 26.51
C VAL A 484 36.83 -4.01 27.20
N LYS A 485 36.07 -3.10 27.81
CA LYS A 485 34.77 -3.36 28.43
C LYS A 485 33.76 -3.89 27.41
N LEU A 486 33.71 -3.32 26.21
CA LEU A 486 32.84 -3.80 25.15
C LEU A 486 33.25 -5.18 24.65
N ALA A 487 34.54 -5.43 24.41
CA ALA A 487 35.04 -6.75 24.01
C ALA A 487 34.72 -7.83 25.04
N LYS A 488 34.85 -7.52 26.35
CA LYS A 488 34.42 -8.42 27.43
C LYS A 488 32.91 -8.71 27.36
N LEU A 489 32.08 -7.71 27.09
CA LEU A 489 30.62 -7.87 26.98
C LEU A 489 30.27 -8.78 25.79
N MET A 490 30.88 -8.52 24.63
CA MET A 490 30.70 -9.34 23.41
C MET A 490 31.10 -10.79 23.65
N LYS A 491 32.28 -11.04 24.25
CA LYS A 491 32.74 -12.39 24.60
C LYS A 491 31.77 -13.09 25.55
N LEU A 492 31.33 -12.39 26.60
CA LEU A 492 30.40 -12.93 27.57
C LEU A 492 29.07 -13.35 26.94
N LYS A 493 28.51 -12.50 26.07
CA LYS A 493 27.18 -12.72 25.49
C LYS A 493 27.20 -13.66 24.29
N ASN A 494 28.23 -13.59 23.45
CA ASN A 494 28.28 -14.32 22.18
C ASN A 494 28.93 -15.71 22.33
N GLU A 495 29.94 -15.86 23.20
CA GLU A 495 30.66 -17.13 23.39
C GLU A 495 30.22 -17.86 24.65
N ARG A 496 30.24 -17.18 25.80
CA ARG A 496 29.97 -17.80 27.11
C ARG A 496 28.49 -17.91 27.46
N ARG A 497 27.64 -17.10 26.81
CA ARG A 497 26.21 -16.94 27.11
C ARG A 497 25.92 -16.58 28.59
N GLY A 498 26.79 -15.76 29.18
CA GLY A 498 26.72 -15.37 30.60
C GLY A 498 25.77 -14.19 30.88
N THR A 499 25.61 -13.88 32.17
CA THR A 499 24.71 -12.82 32.66
C THR A 499 25.44 -11.48 32.89
N LEU A 500 24.74 -10.35 32.84
CA LEU A 500 25.35 -9.05 33.15
C LEU A 500 25.80 -8.91 34.62
N GLU A 501 25.29 -9.74 35.53
CA GLU A 501 25.82 -9.83 36.88
C GLU A 501 27.27 -10.38 36.90
N GLU A 502 27.57 -11.39 36.08
CA GLU A 502 28.94 -11.89 35.90
C GLU A 502 29.84 -10.81 35.31
N TYR A 503 29.34 -10.08 34.30
CA TYR A 503 30.06 -8.95 33.71
C TYR A 503 30.46 -7.92 34.77
N ALA A 504 29.52 -7.55 35.65
CA ALA A 504 29.75 -6.58 36.71
C ALA A 504 30.80 -7.07 37.72
N LYS A 505 30.79 -8.37 38.07
CA LYS A 505 31.83 -8.97 38.92
C LYS A 505 33.21 -8.92 38.26
N GLU A 506 33.29 -9.11 36.94
CA GLU A 506 34.56 -9.12 36.18
C GLU A 506 35.12 -7.72 35.86
N THR A 507 34.30 -6.68 35.95
CA THR A 507 34.66 -5.31 35.55
C THR A 507 34.56 -4.28 36.67
N GLY A 508 33.89 -4.61 37.78
CA GLY A 508 33.66 -3.71 38.91
C GLY A 508 32.57 -2.67 38.66
N VAL A 509 31.83 -2.73 37.54
CA VAL A 509 30.71 -1.82 37.28
C VAL A 509 29.50 -2.14 38.17
N THR A 510 28.62 -1.16 38.37
CA THR A 510 27.43 -1.38 39.20
C THR A 510 26.41 -2.24 38.44
N TYR A 511 25.89 -3.28 39.08
CA TYR A 511 24.76 -4.06 38.56
C TYR A 511 23.49 -3.78 39.38
N VAL A 512 22.39 -3.51 38.68
CA VAL A 512 21.08 -3.23 39.30
C VAL A 512 20.12 -4.34 38.90
N PRO A 513 19.78 -5.27 39.81
CA PRO A 513 18.92 -6.39 39.52
C PRO A 513 17.46 -5.97 39.33
N GLY A 514 16.76 -6.64 38.42
CA GLY A 514 15.30 -6.54 38.23
C GLY A 514 14.79 -5.20 37.73
N LYS A 515 15.67 -4.30 37.25
CA LYS A 515 15.29 -2.97 36.75
C LYS A 515 15.77 -2.74 35.32
N ARG A 516 15.15 -1.75 34.68
CA ARG A 516 15.54 -1.18 33.37
C ARG A 516 16.40 0.07 33.57
N PRO A 517 17.23 0.48 32.58
CA PRO A 517 18.18 1.59 32.75
C PRO A 517 17.54 3.00 32.74
N TRP A 518 16.23 3.12 32.52
CA TRP A 518 15.54 4.37 32.21
C TRP A 518 15.48 5.41 33.36
N CYS A 519 15.81 5.00 34.58
CA CYS A 519 15.93 5.91 35.72
C CYS A 519 17.26 6.68 35.78
N VAL A 520 18.24 6.31 34.95
CA VAL A 520 19.56 6.96 34.90
C VAL A 520 19.50 8.27 34.11
N LYS A 521 20.24 9.29 34.54
CA LYS A 521 20.31 10.59 33.87
C LYS A 521 21.18 10.51 32.61
N ALA A 522 20.65 10.94 31.46
CA ALA A 522 21.34 10.91 30.17
C ALA A 522 20.71 11.88 29.16
N ASP A 523 21.41 12.12 28.05
CA ASP A 523 20.92 12.94 26.94
C ASP A 523 20.12 12.12 25.92
N ILE A 524 20.52 10.86 25.70
CA ILE A 524 20.00 10.00 24.63
C ILE A 524 19.65 8.62 25.20
N ALA A 525 18.56 8.02 24.71
CA ALA A 525 18.20 6.64 25.00
C ALA A 525 17.98 5.81 23.74
N LEU A 526 18.59 4.63 23.70
CA LEU A 526 18.56 3.68 22.59
C LEU A 526 18.01 2.33 23.09
N PRO A 527 16.68 2.14 23.10
CA PRO A 527 16.07 0.87 23.49
C PRO A 527 16.33 -0.23 22.45
N CYS A 528 17.09 -1.26 22.84
CA CYS A 528 17.57 -2.32 21.95
C CYS A 528 17.33 -3.73 22.50
N ALA A 529 16.40 -3.92 23.45
CA ALA A 529 16.17 -5.21 24.09
C ALA A 529 14.95 -5.96 23.53
N THR A 530 13.75 -5.42 23.71
CA THR A 530 12.48 -6.09 23.39
C THR A 530 11.36 -5.09 23.16
N GLN A 531 10.23 -5.57 22.64
CA GLN A 531 8.98 -4.81 22.53
C GLN A 531 8.48 -4.38 23.92
N ASN A 532 7.87 -3.19 24.01
CA ASN A 532 7.26 -2.61 25.21
C ASN A 532 8.20 -2.57 26.44
N GLU A 533 9.48 -2.30 26.23
CA GLU A 533 10.45 -2.10 27.32
C GLU A 533 10.49 -0.68 27.89
N ILE A 534 9.84 0.30 27.25
CA ILE A 534 9.65 1.65 27.80
C ILE A 534 8.15 1.87 28.01
N GLU A 535 7.75 1.94 29.27
CA GLU A 535 6.37 2.25 29.67
C GLU A 535 6.18 3.75 29.96
N ALA A 536 4.93 4.19 30.15
CA ALA A 536 4.63 5.59 30.42
C ALA A 536 5.34 6.16 31.65
N THR A 537 5.57 5.35 32.68
CA THR A 537 6.32 5.73 33.90
C THR A 537 7.81 5.92 33.63
N ASP A 538 8.39 5.05 32.80
CA ASP A 538 9.77 5.17 32.32
C ASP A 538 9.94 6.45 31.50
N ALA A 539 9.03 6.70 30.54
CA ALA A 539 9.08 7.89 29.68
C ALA A 539 9.03 9.20 30.48
N LYS A 540 8.14 9.30 31.48
CA LYS A 540 8.10 10.47 32.39
C LYS A 540 9.41 10.67 33.14
N THR A 541 10.00 9.58 33.62
CA THR A 541 11.29 9.61 34.34
C THR A 541 12.42 10.07 33.42
N MET A 542 12.46 9.55 32.19
CA MET A 542 13.45 9.92 31.17
C MET A 542 13.36 11.40 30.79
N VAL A 543 12.15 11.92 30.58
CA VAL A 543 11.90 13.35 30.32
C VAL A 543 12.37 14.20 31.52
N ALA A 544 12.01 13.82 32.75
CA ALA A 544 12.44 14.53 33.95
C ALA A 544 13.97 14.52 34.14
N ASN A 545 14.63 13.46 33.68
CA ASN A 545 16.08 13.33 33.67
C ASN A 545 16.78 14.09 32.53
N GLY A 546 16.03 14.71 31.62
CA GLY A 546 16.58 15.54 30.55
C GLY A 546 16.97 14.78 29.28
N VAL A 547 16.40 13.59 29.04
CA VAL A 547 16.55 12.89 27.77
C VAL A 547 15.97 13.75 26.64
N LYS A 548 16.76 14.01 25.60
CA LYS A 548 16.40 14.84 24.45
C LYS A 548 16.09 14.04 23.19
N LEU A 549 16.63 12.82 23.09
CA LEU A 549 16.43 11.93 21.95
C LEU A 549 16.19 10.49 22.40
N VAL A 550 15.19 9.86 21.81
CA VAL A 550 14.92 8.41 21.92
C VAL A 550 14.87 7.85 20.51
N ALA A 551 15.70 6.84 20.21
CA ALA A 551 15.67 6.16 18.92
C ALA A 551 15.61 4.65 19.10
N GLU A 552 14.64 4.01 18.47
CA GLU A 552 14.34 2.60 18.71
C GLU A 552 15.28 1.67 17.92
N GLY A 553 16.04 0.83 18.64
CA GLY A 553 16.84 -0.24 18.05
C GLY A 553 16.10 -1.58 17.98
N ALA A 554 15.25 -1.86 18.97
CA ALA A 554 14.32 -2.99 18.95
C ALA A 554 13.06 -2.66 18.11
N ASN A 555 12.21 -3.65 17.88
CA ASN A 555 10.91 -3.44 17.23
C ASN A 555 9.86 -3.06 18.29
N MET A 556 9.29 -1.85 18.18
CA MET A 556 8.29 -1.28 19.08
C MET A 556 8.65 -1.35 20.58
N PRO A 557 9.85 -0.92 21.01
CA PRO A 557 10.21 -0.91 22.43
C PRO A 557 9.41 0.08 23.28
N ALA A 558 8.94 1.21 22.75
CA ALA A 558 8.10 2.12 23.52
C ALA A 558 6.61 1.77 23.37
N THR A 559 5.85 1.85 24.46
CA THR A 559 4.39 1.80 24.34
C THR A 559 3.85 3.05 23.65
N GLU A 560 2.60 3.00 23.18
CA GLU A 560 1.93 4.15 22.56
C GLU A 560 1.91 5.34 23.53
N GLU A 561 1.57 5.11 24.80
CA GLU A 561 1.53 6.16 25.81
C GLU A 561 2.92 6.76 26.09
N ALA A 562 3.97 5.94 26.08
CA ALA A 562 5.35 6.40 26.21
C ALA A 562 5.76 7.29 25.02
N THR A 563 5.40 6.87 23.81
CA THR A 563 5.65 7.64 22.58
C THR A 563 4.96 9.01 22.62
N GLU A 564 3.69 9.05 23.03
CA GLU A 564 2.98 10.32 23.19
C GLU A 564 3.64 11.25 24.22
N ILE A 565 4.12 10.70 25.34
CA ILE A 565 4.80 11.48 26.38
C ILE A 565 6.06 12.13 25.80
N PHE A 566 6.87 11.38 25.04
CA PHE A 566 8.06 11.95 24.39
C PHE A 566 7.70 13.05 23.40
N GLN A 567 6.72 12.82 22.52
CA GLN A 567 6.28 13.81 21.53
C GLN A 567 5.73 15.08 22.18
N LYS A 568 4.88 14.95 23.22
CA LYS A 568 4.32 16.09 23.96
C LYS A 568 5.41 16.87 24.71
N ALA A 569 6.43 16.19 25.23
CA ALA A 569 7.57 16.82 25.91
C ALA A 569 8.59 17.44 24.95
N GLY A 570 8.43 17.28 23.63
CA GLY A 570 9.40 17.78 22.64
C GLY A 570 10.69 16.97 22.57
N VAL A 571 10.70 15.74 23.09
CA VAL A 571 11.81 14.79 22.91
C VAL A 571 11.78 14.28 21.48
N MET A 572 12.92 14.32 20.80
CA MET A 572 13.07 13.76 19.46
C MET A 572 12.89 12.25 19.52
N PHE A 573 11.83 11.73 18.93
CA PHE A 573 11.49 10.30 18.96
C PHE A 573 11.59 9.69 17.58
N ALA A 574 12.43 8.67 17.39
CA ALA A 574 12.57 7.91 16.14
C ALA A 574 11.91 6.54 16.23
N PRO A 575 10.92 6.22 15.37
CA PRO A 575 10.29 4.91 15.37
C PRO A 575 11.23 3.85 14.79
N GLY A 576 11.15 2.62 15.32
CA GLY A 576 12.02 1.51 14.93
C GLY A 576 11.98 1.22 13.44
N LYS A 577 10.83 1.38 12.78
CA LYS A 577 10.68 1.20 11.33
C LYS A 577 11.66 2.05 10.50
N ALA A 578 12.08 3.21 11.01
CA ALA A 578 13.10 4.04 10.40
C ALA A 578 14.48 3.78 11.03
N SER A 579 14.61 3.92 12.35
CA SER A 579 15.91 3.92 13.03
C SER A 579 16.63 2.57 12.99
N ASN A 580 15.92 1.45 13.03
CA ASN A 580 16.52 0.11 12.98
C ASN A 580 16.51 -0.52 11.56
N ALA A 581 16.31 0.29 10.52
CA ALA A 581 16.28 -0.14 9.12
C ALA A 581 17.64 -0.56 8.56
N GLY A 582 18.75 -0.25 9.25
CA GLY A 582 20.10 -0.61 8.80
C GLY A 582 20.29 -2.10 8.49
N GLY A 583 19.70 -2.99 9.30
CA GLY A 583 19.77 -4.43 9.06
C GLY A 583 19.13 -4.88 7.74
N VAL A 584 18.04 -4.24 7.32
CA VAL A 584 17.41 -4.56 6.03
C VAL A 584 18.04 -3.79 4.87
N ALA A 585 18.60 -2.60 5.11
CA ALA A 585 19.44 -1.90 4.14
C ALA A 585 20.64 -2.76 3.73
N ILE A 586 21.40 -3.30 4.70
CA ILE A 586 22.51 -4.22 4.40
C ILE A 586 22.03 -5.50 3.72
N SER A 587 20.82 -5.98 4.03
CA SER A 587 20.26 -7.12 3.28
C SER A 587 20.04 -6.79 1.80
N GLY A 588 19.56 -5.59 1.46
CA GLY A 588 19.45 -5.16 0.06
C GLY A 588 20.82 -4.93 -0.60
N LEU A 589 21.82 -4.46 0.15
CA LEU A 589 23.20 -4.38 -0.34
C LEU A 589 23.82 -5.77 -0.55
N GLU A 590 23.52 -6.76 0.30
CA GLU A 590 23.93 -8.16 0.10
C GLU A 590 23.34 -8.71 -1.20
N MET A 591 22.06 -8.45 -1.47
CA MET A 591 21.42 -8.81 -2.74
C MET A 591 22.13 -8.15 -3.93
N SER A 592 22.46 -6.87 -3.83
CA SER A 592 23.16 -6.12 -4.87
C SER A 592 24.55 -6.69 -5.16
N GLN A 593 25.34 -6.97 -4.12
CA GLN A 593 26.66 -7.60 -4.23
C GLN A 593 26.57 -8.98 -4.89
N ASN A 594 25.55 -9.77 -4.52
CA ASN A 594 25.37 -11.11 -5.07
C ASN A 594 24.92 -11.08 -6.53
N ALA A 595 24.01 -10.17 -6.90
CA ALA A 595 23.60 -9.94 -8.28
C ALA A 595 24.79 -9.49 -9.16
N ALA A 596 25.63 -8.60 -8.63
CA ALA A 596 26.86 -8.15 -9.28
C ALA A 596 27.99 -9.19 -9.26
N ARG A 597 27.88 -10.22 -8.41
CA ARG A 597 28.94 -11.20 -8.10
C ARG A 597 30.25 -10.57 -7.63
N LEU A 598 30.15 -9.43 -6.95
CA LEU A 598 31.27 -8.66 -6.41
C LEU A 598 31.00 -8.33 -4.95
N ALA A 599 31.89 -8.80 -4.07
CA ALA A 599 31.84 -8.45 -2.66
C ALA A 599 32.50 -7.09 -2.43
N TRP A 600 31.91 -6.29 -1.55
CA TRP A 600 32.50 -5.02 -1.11
C TRP A 600 33.22 -5.20 0.22
N ASN A 601 34.20 -4.34 0.49
CA ASN A 601 34.86 -4.31 1.79
C ASN A 601 33.95 -3.66 2.85
N ALA A 602 34.35 -3.76 4.11
CA ALA A 602 33.55 -3.27 5.23
C ALA A 602 33.32 -1.75 5.15
N GLU A 603 34.34 -0.99 4.72
CA GLU A 603 34.30 0.46 4.62
C GLU A 603 33.29 0.95 3.58
N GLU A 604 33.26 0.31 2.40
CA GLU A 604 32.31 0.62 1.34
C GLU A 604 30.88 0.29 1.78
N VAL A 605 30.67 -0.87 2.42
CA VAL A 605 29.34 -1.26 2.93
C VAL A 605 28.86 -0.30 4.02
N ASP A 606 29.71 0.08 4.97
CA ASP A 606 29.39 1.03 6.04
C ASP A 606 29.07 2.43 5.50
N SER A 607 29.84 2.90 4.51
CA SER A 607 29.58 4.19 3.84
C SER A 607 28.21 4.21 3.16
N ARG A 608 27.87 3.14 2.42
CA ARG A 608 26.54 2.99 1.80
C ARG A 608 25.43 2.90 2.83
N LEU A 609 25.64 2.18 3.93
CA LEU A 609 24.69 2.13 5.05
C LEU A 609 24.42 3.52 5.62
N ARG A 610 25.47 4.30 5.91
CA ARG A 610 25.35 5.67 6.42
C ARG A 610 24.54 6.55 5.46
N SER A 611 24.84 6.48 4.17
CA SER A 611 24.07 7.21 3.14
C SER A 611 22.60 6.82 3.13
N ILE A 612 22.28 5.52 3.20
CA ILE A 612 20.90 5.05 3.23
C ILE A 612 20.17 5.57 4.48
N MET A 613 20.81 5.51 5.66
CA MET A 613 20.19 6.02 6.89
C MET A 613 19.93 7.53 6.82
N SER A 614 20.81 8.30 6.17
CA SER A 614 20.56 9.73 5.90
C SER A 614 19.35 9.93 4.99
N SER A 615 19.23 9.18 3.90
CA SER A 615 18.08 9.29 2.99
C SER A 615 16.76 8.87 3.66
N ILE A 616 16.78 7.88 4.55
CA ILE A 616 15.60 7.52 5.38
C ILE A 616 15.23 8.70 6.27
N HIS A 617 16.20 9.32 6.93
CA HIS A 617 15.98 10.48 7.79
C HIS A 617 15.39 11.66 7.00
N GLU A 618 15.97 12.01 5.86
CA GLU A 618 15.48 13.08 4.97
C GLU A 618 14.03 12.83 4.54
N SER A 619 13.69 11.59 4.20
CA SER A 619 12.32 11.20 3.86
C SER A 619 11.36 11.39 5.04
N CYS A 620 11.80 11.04 6.26
CA CYS A 620 11.00 11.25 7.47
C CYS A 620 10.79 12.75 7.77
N VAL A 621 11.82 13.58 7.54
CA VAL A 621 11.70 15.04 7.69
C VAL A 621 10.70 15.59 6.68
N GLN A 622 10.85 15.23 5.39
CA GLN A 622 9.99 15.72 4.30
C GLN A 622 8.49 15.52 4.60
N TYR A 623 8.10 14.35 5.10
CA TYR A 623 6.69 14.03 5.36
C TYR A 623 6.24 14.28 6.80
N GLY A 624 7.19 14.39 7.73
CA GLY A 624 6.91 14.56 9.16
C GLY A 624 6.98 16.01 9.64
N GLU A 625 7.56 16.93 8.86
CA GLU A 625 7.74 18.32 9.27
C GLU A 625 6.43 19.11 9.22
N LYS A 626 6.08 19.72 10.36
CA LYS A 626 4.96 20.67 10.51
C LYS A 626 5.40 21.79 11.44
N ASN A 627 5.35 23.03 10.97
CA ASN A 627 5.69 24.24 11.74
C ASN A 627 7.07 24.17 12.41
N GLY A 628 8.09 23.69 11.69
CA GLY A 628 9.46 23.57 12.21
C GLY A 628 9.67 22.47 13.26
N LYS A 629 8.72 21.56 13.44
CA LYS A 629 8.86 20.34 14.25
C LYS A 629 8.65 19.11 13.38
N VAL A 630 9.46 18.09 13.58
CA VAL A 630 9.37 16.83 12.82
C VAL A 630 8.71 15.75 13.67
N SER A 631 7.59 15.21 13.18
CA SER A 631 7.03 13.95 13.65
C SER A 631 7.65 12.81 12.84
N TYR A 632 8.70 12.17 13.35
CA TYR A 632 9.33 11.05 12.65
C TYR A 632 8.42 9.81 12.55
N VAL A 633 7.43 9.67 13.44
CA VAL A 633 6.40 8.62 13.37
C VAL A 633 5.52 8.82 12.13
N ASP A 634 4.94 10.01 11.98
CA ASP A 634 4.13 10.34 10.80
C ASP A 634 4.99 10.32 9.54
N GLY A 635 6.19 10.92 9.61
CA GLY A 635 7.13 10.99 8.50
C GLY A 635 7.51 9.61 7.96
N ALA A 636 7.88 8.67 8.84
CA ALA A 636 8.22 7.31 8.44
C ALA A 636 7.03 6.55 7.85
N ASN A 637 5.85 6.67 8.47
CA ASN A 637 4.64 6.01 7.98
C ASN A 637 4.21 6.54 6.61
N ILE A 638 4.14 7.86 6.44
CA ILE A 638 3.72 8.50 5.21
C ILE A 638 4.76 8.26 4.10
N ALA A 639 6.06 8.45 4.36
CA ALA A 639 7.11 8.23 3.36
C ALA A 639 7.15 6.78 2.89
N GLY A 640 7.07 5.82 3.83
CA GLY A 640 7.01 4.40 3.51
C GLY A 640 5.79 4.02 2.68
N PHE A 641 4.62 4.59 3.02
CA PHE A 641 3.36 4.38 2.30
C PHE A 641 3.40 4.97 0.89
N VAL A 642 3.80 6.23 0.73
CA VAL A 642 3.69 6.98 -0.54
C VAL A 642 4.40 6.25 -1.68
N LYS A 643 5.63 5.78 -1.45
CA LYS A 643 6.39 5.08 -2.49
C LYS A 643 5.73 3.77 -2.93
N VAL A 644 5.16 2.99 -1.99
CA VAL A 644 4.44 1.74 -2.29
C VAL A 644 3.13 2.06 -3.00
N ALA A 645 2.39 3.03 -2.48
CA ALA A 645 1.10 3.48 -3.01
C ALA A 645 1.23 4.01 -4.45
N ASP A 646 2.20 4.86 -4.74
CA ASP A 646 2.46 5.36 -6.09
C ASP A 646 2.84 4.23 -7.06
N ALA A 647 3.65 3.25 -6.61
CA ALA A 647 3.98 2.08 -7.41
C ALA A 647 2.74 1.21 -7.71
N MET A 648 1.92 0.93 -6.69
CA MET A 648 0.67 0.16 -6.85
C MET A 648 -0.32 0.84 -7.81
N LEU A 649 -0.46 2.17 -7.71
CA LEU A 649 -1.31 2.93 -8.64
C LEU A 649 -0.78 2.87 -10.08
N ALA A 650 0.53 2.98 -10.26
CA ALA A 650 1.17 2.91 -11.58
C ALA A 650 1.08 1.51 -12.22
N LEU A 651 1.17 0.45 -11.42
CA LEU A 651 1.09 -0.95 -11.88
C LEU A 651 -0.34 -1.42 -12.14
N GLY A 652 -1.36 -0.64 -11.77
CA GLY A 652 -2.77 -0.93 -12.02
C GLY A 652 -3.40 -1.86 -10.98
N ILE A 653 -4.46 -2.57 -11.38
CA ILE A 653 -5.24 -3.46 -10.50
C ILE A 653 -4.81 -4.90 -10.80
N VAL A 654 -3.91 -5.42 -9.97
CA VAL A 654 -3.32 -6.77 -10.06
C VAL A 654 -3.37 -7.50 -8.73
#